data_AF-A0A1Q2YDA1-F1
#
_entry.id   AF-A0A1Q2YDA1-F1
#
_cell.length_a   1.000
_cell.length_b   1.000
_cell.length_c   1.000
_cell.angle_alpha   90.00
_cell.angle_beta   90.00
_cell.angle_gamma   90.00
#
_symmetry.space_group_name_H-M   'P 1'
#
loop_
_entity.id
_entity.type
_entity.pdbx_description
1 polymer ?
#
loop_
_entity_poly.entity_id
_entity_poly.type
_entity_poly.pdbx_seq_one_letter_code
_entity_poly.pdbx_strand_id
1 'polypeptide(L)'
;MASNSLITSEFSGVPVTGIAFTNISLDKPVLKYQPLSGTSSETVTPLPLDATSRPSTIEWIDETYFVVLYDNKPYFELMNSNDISRIYQHVDLVISSQPASCSCSVFDRKRRVLYFLDTSNRLYTYSFDSTAESVLEETSNFVVTELNESVSKIALHPSDDDKLLLLSNTMYEFNLESKQVERSINLFVEKVNCYDLIDNTIVVSSNNDRFINLVDLIQFKVQTIFVLNAPIVKFIITKYKNKSILAAIDQDGFVEIFKEPLAAQNTEASMTPNSKRRRRNANKMVASIQPTSTIKLVNEQKSFSKIDNIIFDHDQLTIAYLQNEIYFITDKFNWFINKFDQPELTILRKKGSLDSLKLRTEDKASLKTYNENNQVTIRTGDNFIDLDPVLDQAETTKGEEDEEDEEDNGDDFSTLVSRLDKSTNQLGTKLPSLLRNGTKHNESNKFRFKVGTLTTNLSQALRNNDNAMFDVIINNTTDENIVRSTVSQLEQHFVLKMLDKLAELVYKNKFKNTTEGAEYGMGNASIGLTTWIRYVLIYHGTYLIGAAGGNGDLRRRLGLLGMSLERRASNMNRLLELKGRLSMVTVKVAVTRELENLGTNGQPEYDEDDVEYIEDEEDAPMDDENSEDELVEEEEIGEDDEEEDDQDEDEDNEERVEE
;
A
#
# COMPACT_ATOMS: atom_id res chain seq x y z
N MET A 1 16.93 22.03 -4.88
CA MET A 1 16.39 23.09 -4.01
C MET A 1 15.45 23.89 -4.90
N ALA A 2 14.13 23.77 -4.70
CA ALA A 2 13.18 24.54 -5.50
C ALA A 2 13.43 26.03 -5.22
N SER A 3 13.81 26.78 -6.24
CA SER A 3 13.83 28.24 -6.19
C SER A 3 12.39 28.69 -5.91
N ASN A 4 12.14 29.26 -4.73
CA ASN A 4 10.81 29.78 -4.39
C ASN A 4 10.39 30.81 -5.46
N SER A 5 9.47 30.45 -6.35
CA SER A 5 8.87 31.36 -7.32
C SER A 5 7.87 32.33 -6.68
N LEU A 6 7.47 32.07 -5.43
CA LEU A 6 6.60 32.93 -4.64
C LEU A 6 7.33 34.21 -4.21
N ILE A 7 6.76 35.37 -4.53
CA ILE A 7 7.28 36.68 -4.15
C ILE A 7 6.65 37.11 -2.81
N THR A 8 5.32 37.20 -2.77
CA THR A 8 4.57 37.56 -1.56
C THR A 8 3.21 36.87 -1.53
N SER A 9 2.67 36.64 -0.34
CA SER A 9 1.33 36.07 -0.16
C SER A 9 0.70 36.59 1.13
N GLU A 10 -0.59 36.87 1.08
CA GLU A 10 -1.35 37.33 2.23
C GLU A 10 -2.76 36.72 2.21
N PHE A 11 -3.16 36.12 3.33
CA PHE A 11 -4.53 35.68 3.52
C PHE A 11 -5.47 36.87 3.66
N SER A 12 -6.71 36.73 3.21
CA SER A 12 -7.74 37.68 3.63
C SER A 12 -7.89 37.59 5.15
N GLY A 13 -8.06 38.75 5.79
CA GLY A 13 -8.21 38.83 7.25
C GLY A 13 -9.39 38.01 7.76
N VAL A 14 -9.62 37.98 9.07
CA VAL A 14 -10.72 37.17 9.62
C VAL A 14 -12.07 37.84 9.30
N PRO A 15 -13.05 37.11 8.71
CA PRO A 15 -13.06 35.69 8.36
C PRO A 15 -12.25 35.35 7.09
N VAL A 16 -11.50 34.24 7.13
CA VAL A 16 -10.57 33.87 6.05
C VAL A 16 -11.34 33.40 4.80
N THR A 17 -11.51 34.29 3.83
CA THR A 17 -12.19 34.06 2.55
C THR A 17 -11.28 33.44 1.47
N GLY A 18 -9.98 33.77 1.47
CA GLY A 18 -9.06 33.37 0.41
C GLY A 18 -7.60 33.77 0.69
N ILE A 19 -6.72 33.49 -0.26
CA ILE A 19 -5.31 33.89 -0.22
C ILE A 19 -4.94 34.58 -1.54
N ALA A 20 -4.39 35.79 -1.45
CA ALA A 20 -3.82 36.52 -2.58
C ALA A 20 -2.31 36.35 -2.58
N PHE A 21 -1.73 36.13 -3.75
CA PHE A 21 -0.30 35.91 -3.87
C PHE A 21 0.24 36.29 -5.23
N THR A 22 1.54 36.60 -5.27
CA THR A 22 2.27 36.87 -6.49
C THR A 22 3.38 35.86 -6.68
N ASN A 23 3.45 35.26 -7.86
CA ASN A 23 4.52 34.33 -8.23
C ASN A 23 5.18 34.78 -9.54
N ILE A 24 6.44 34.39 -9.74
CA ILE A 24 7.12 34.60 -11.01
C ILE A 24 6.70 33.46 -11.94
N SER A 25 6.10 33.82 -13.07
CA SER A 25 5.73 32.87 -14.13
C SER A 25 6.47 33.27 -15.40
N LEU A 26 7.41 32.43 -15.83
CA LEU A 26 8.40 32.79 -16.86
C LEU A 26 9.22 34.00 -16.40
N ASP A 27 9.04 35.15 -17.05
CA ASP A 27 9.77 36.39 -16.77
C ASP A 27 8.88 37.51 -16.17
N LYS A 28 7.60 37.22 -15.91
CA LYS A 28 6.64 38.21 -15.42
C LYS A 28 6.10 37.82 -14.04
N PRO A 29 5.99 38.77 -13.10
CA PRO A 29 5.23 38.55 -11.89
C PRO A 29 3.75 38.44 -12.26
N VAL A 30 3.06 37.46 -11.66
CA VAL A 30 1.65 37.20 -11.89
C VAL A 30 0.93 37.25 -10.56
N LEU A 31 -0.10 38.08 -10.48
CA LEU A 31 -1.01 38.16 -9.33
C LEU A 31 -2.11 37.11 -9.48
N LYS A 32 -2.33 36.35 -8.40
CA LYS A 32 -3.35 35.31 -8.30
C LYS A 32 -4.10 35.48 -7.00
N TYR A 33 -5.35 35.06 -6.99
CA TYR A 33 -6.09 34.85 -5.74
C TYR A 33 -6.88 33.57 -5.81
N GLN A 34 -6.86 32.86 -4.68
CA GLN A 34 -7.48 31.56 -4.51
C GLN A 34 -8.49 31.66 -3.37
N PRO A 35 -9.79 31.47 -3.64
CA PRO A 35 -10.79 31.41 -2.60
C PRO A 35 -10.63 30.11 -1.79
N LEU A 36 -10.86 30.20 -0.48
CA LEU A 36 -10.84 29.06 0.45
C LEU A 36 -12.24 28.49 0.71
N SER A 37 -13.28 29.20 0.25
CA SER A 37 -14.68 28.78 0.31
C SER A 37 -15.11 28.03 -0.96
N GLY A 38 -14.76 26.74 -1.09
CA GLY A 38 -15.33 25.90 -2.15
C GLY A 38 -14.58 24.61 -2.48
N THR A 39 -15.33 23.57 -2.87
CA THR A 39 -14.87 22.30 -3.45
C THR A 39 -14.25 22.44 -4.84
N SER A 40 -14.34 23.62 -5.45
CA SER A 40 -13.68 24.00 -6.70
C SER A 40 -12.59 25.03 -6.39
N SER A 41 -11.33 24.57 -6.32
CA SER A 41 -10.15 25.43 -6.37
C SER A 41 -9.97 26.00 -7.79
N GLU A 42 -11.01 26.60 -8.36
CA GLU A 42 -10.87 27.38 -9.58
C GLU A 42 -10.15 28.67 -9.18
N THR A 43 -8.84 28.69 -9.44
CA THR A 43 -8.06 29.92 -9.36
C THR A 43 -8.70 30.92 -10.30
N VAL A 44 -9.08 32.09 -9.78
CA VAL A 44 -9.50 33.21 -10.63
C VAL A 44 -8.39 33.50 -11.65
N THR A 45 -8.79 33.91 -12.86
CA THR A 45 -7.85 34.14 -13.97
C THR A 45 -6.68 35.01 -13.51
N PRO A 46 -5.43 34.53 -13.65
CA PRO A 46 -4.26 35.25 -13.17
C PRO A 46 -4.08 36.57 -13.92
N LEU A 47 -3.61 37.61 -13.22
CA LEU A 47 -3.24 38.90 -13.80
C LEU A 47 -1.72 38.98 -13.99
N PRO A 48 -1.20 38.93 -15.22
CA PRO A 48 0.20 39.20 -15.46
C PRO A 48 0.50 40.69 -15.26
N LEU A 49 1.41 40.99 -14.34
CA LEU A 49 1.89 42.33 -14.09
C LEU A 49 3.01 42.69 -15.07
N ASP A 50 3.44 43.96 -15.07
CA ASP A 50 4.55 44.40 -15.91
C ASP A 50 5.84 43.63 -15.56
N ALA A 51 6.63 43.26 -16.56
CA ALA A 51 7.87 42.48 -16.37
C ALA A 51 8.89 43.21 -15.49
N THR A 52 8.84 44.55 -15.48
CA THR A 52 9.72 45.35 -14.63
C THR A 52 9.21 45.49 -13.21
N SER A 53 7.92 45.23 -12.93
CA SER A 53 7.33 45.44 -11.61
C SER A 53 7.87 44.46 -10.57
N ARG A 54 8.07 44.92 -9.34
CA ARG A 54 8.47 44.07 -8.20
C ARG A 54 7.45 44.24 -7.08
N PRO A 55 6.37 43.43 -7.07
CA PRO A 55 5.39 43.49 -6.00
C PRO A 55 6.03 43.07 -4.69
N SER A 56 5.74 43.76 -3.60
CA SER A 56 6.39 43.51 -2.30
C SER A 56 5.40 43.12 -1.21
N THR A 57 4.39 43.96 -0.97
CA THR A 57 3.38 43.70 0.06
C THR A 57 1.98 43.75 -0.51
N ILE A 58 1.16 42.81 -0.05
CA ILE A 58 -0.28 42.81 -0.27
C ILE A 58 -0.94 43.22 1.03
N GLU A 59 -1.81 44.22 0.98
CA GLU A 59 -2.59 44.64 2.13
C GLU A 59 -4.08 44.57 1.85
N TRP A 60 -4.81 43.86 2.71
CA TRP A 60 -6.26 43.74 2.63
C TRP A 60 -6.95 44.92 3.31
N ILE A 61 -7.78 45.64 2.54
CA ILE A 61 -8.64 46.70 3.05
C ILE A 61 -9.90 46.09 3.67
N ASP A 62 -10.57 45.23 2.89
CA ASP A 62 -11.78 44.52 3.27
C ASP A 62 -11.71 43.08 2.75
N GLU A 63 -12.78 42.29 2.89
CA GLU A 63 -12.84 40.93 2.32
C GLU A 63 -12.76 40.94 0.79
N THR A 64 -13.15 42.04 0.15
CA THR A 64 -13.25 42.18 -1.30
C THR A 64 -12.05 42.90 -1.92
N TYR A 65 -11.55 43.95 -1.29
CA TYR A 65 -10.52 44.82 -1.86
C TYR A 65 -9.17 44.68 -1.14
N PHE A 66 -8.09 44.64 -1.92
CA PHE A 66 -6.72 44.66 -1.43
C PHE A 66 -5.82 45.50 -2.31
N VAL A 67 -4.75 46.02 -1.74
CA VAL A 67 -3.75 46.86 -2.41
C VAL A 67 -2.48 46.07 -2.61
N VAL A 68 -1.87 46.23 -3.78
CA VAL A 68 -0.55 45.69 -4.11
C VAL A 68 0.46 46.83 -4.18
N LEU A 69 1.50 46.75 -3.35
CA LEU A 69 2.62 47.69 -3.36
C LEU A 69 3.77 47.18 -4.20
N TYR A 70 4.53 48.11 -4.78
CA TYR A 70 5.68 47.83 -5.65
C TYR A 70 6.94 48.52 -5.13
N ASP A 71 8.02 47.76 -4.91
CA ASP A 71 9.28 48.28 -4.35
C ASP A 71 10.02 49.22 -5.30
N ASN A 72 9.70 49.18 -6.59
CA ASN A 72 10.44 49.87 -7.63
C ASN A 72 9.61 50.81 -8.49
N LYS A 73 8.33 51.02 -8.15
CA LYS A 73 7.41 51.89 -8.88
C LYS A 73 6.84 52.97 -7.94
N PRO A 74 6.60 54.19 -8.44
CA PRO A 74 6.02 55.29 -7.69
C PRO A 74 4.49 55.27 -7.73
N TYR A 75 3.88 54.08 -7.68
CA TYR A 75 2.44 53.90 -7.68
C TYR A 75 2.09 52.60 -6.95
N PHE A 76 0.84 52.51 -6.50
CA PHE A 76 0.26 51.26 -6.04
C PHE A 76 -1.08 51.01 -6.73
N GLU A 77 -1.53 49.77 -6.69
CA GLU A 77 -2.73 49.35 -7.40
C GLU A 77 -3.73 48.69 -6.46
N LEU A 78 -4.99 49.09 -6.58
CA LEU A 78 -6.12 48.50 -5.89
C LEU A 78 -6.72 47.39 -6.76
N MET A 79 -6.94 46.23 -6.14
CA MET A 79 -7.47 45.02 -6.76
C MET A 79 -8.77 44.60 -6.08
N ASN A 80 -9.64 43.97 -6.85
CA ASN A 80 -10.85 43.34 -6.35
C ASN A 80 -10.70 41.81 -6.42
N SER A 81 -10.86 41.12 -5.30
CA SER A 81 -10.76 39.66 -5.21
C SER A 81 -11.80 38.91 -6.05
N ASN A 82 -12.95 39.52 -6.32
CA ASN A 82 -13.99 38.91 -7.17
C ASN A 82 -13.63 38.97 -8.67
N ASP A 83 -12.87 39.99 -9.09
CA ASP A 83 -12.40 40.15 -10.46
C ASP A 83 -10.95 40.63 -10.48
N ILE A 84 -10.02 39.68 -10.50
CA ILE A 84 -8.58 39.94 -10.56
C ILE A 84 -8.12 40.19 -12.00
N SER A 85 -8.97 39.98 -13.02
CA SER A 85 -8.55 40.10 -14.42
C SER A 85 -8.13 41.52 -14.82
N ARG A 86 -8.50 42.53 -14.02
CA ARG A 86 -8.22 43.94 -14.26
C ARG A 86 -7.83 44.66 -12.98
N ILE A 87 -7.00 45.69 -13.15
CA ILE A 87 -6.68 46.65 -12.09
C ILE A 87 -7.92 47.50 -11.85
N TYR A 88 -8.39 47.58 -10.59
CA TYR A 88 -9.58 48.33 -10.25
C TYR A 88 -9.29 49.84 -10.20
N GLN A 89 -8.22 50.22 -9.51
CA GLN A 89 -7.75 51.62 -9.46
C GLN A 89 -6.23 51.66 -9.43
N HIS A 90 -5.63 52.52 -10.25
CA HIS A 90 -4.20 52.80 -10.25
C HIS A 90 -3.95 54.15 -9.59
N VAL A 91 -3.12 54.20 -8.55
CA VAL A 91 -2.87 55.42 -7.76
C VAL A 91 -1.41 55.81 -7.87
N ASP A 92 -1.16 56.90 -8.60
CA ASP A 92 0.17 57.50 -8.74
C ASP A 92 0.55 58.30 -7.49
N LEU A 93 1.79 58.12 -7.04
CA LEU A 93 2.35 58.93 -5.97
C LEU A 93 2.90 60.24 -6.51
N VAL A 94 2.94 61.26 -5.65
CA VAL A 94 3.55 62.55 -6.00
C VAL A 94 5.06 62.36 -6.26
N ILE A 95 5.44 62.40 -7.54
CA ILE A 95 6.82 62.26 -7.99
C ILE A 95 7.62 63.50 -7.55
N SER A 96 8.56 63.32 -6.61
CA SER A 96 9.57 64.32 -6.27
C SER A 96 10.80 64.19 -7.19
N SER A 97 11.84 64.98 -6.97
CA SER A 97 13.10 64.92 -7.74
C SER A 97 13.82 63.55 -7.68
N GLN A 98 13.46 62.68 -6.74
CA GLN A 98 13.86 61.28 -6.71
C GLN A 98 12.61 60.38 -6.84
N PRO A 99 12.65 59.30 -7.66
CA PRO A 99 11.54 58.38 -7.77
C PRO A 99 11.37 57.63 -6.44
N ALA A 100 10.42 58.07 -5.63
CA ALA A 100 10.05 57.38 -4.41
C ALA A 100 9.22 56.15 -4.78
N SER A 101 9.57 55.00 -4.24
CA SER A 101 8.79 53.77 -4.34
C SER A 101 7.93 53.53 -3.11
N CYS A 102 6.97 52.63 -3.25
CA CYS A 102 6.12 52.17 -2.17
C CYS A 102 6.92 51.40 -1.13
N SER A 103 6.83 51.82 0.14
CA SER A 103 7.52 51.14 1.23
C SER A 103 6.57 50.29 2.04
N CYS A 104 5.50 50.90 2.58
CA CYS A 104 4.55 50.19 3.43
C CYS A 104 3.21 50.91 3.51
N SER A 105 2.19 50.15 3.89
CA SER A 105 0.85 50.66 4.15
C SER A 105 0.25 49.99 5.40
N VAL A 106 -0.74 50.66 5.98
CA VAL A 106 -1.65 50.08 6.97
C VAL A 106 -3.07 50.64 6.79
N PHE A 107 -4.09 49.77 6.81
CA PHE A 107 -5.49 50.16 6.70
C PHE A 107 -6.19 50.18 8.06
N ASP A 108 -6.72 51.35 8.44
CA ASP A 108 -7.60 51.49 9.60
C ASP A 108 -9.05 51.21 9.22
N ARG A 109 -9.52 50.03 9.62
CA ARG A 109 -10.92 49.60 9.42
C ARG A 109 -11.94 50.48 10.14
N LYS A 110 -11.58 51.10 11.28
CA LYS A 110 -12.51 51.95 12.06
C LYS A 110 -12.76 53.27 11.36
N ARG A 111 -11.69 53.92 10.90
CA ARG A 111 -11.74 55.22 10.21
C ARG A 111 -11.99 55.08 8.71
N ARG A 112 -11.85 53.88 8.15
CA ARG A 112 -11.85 53.60 6.71
C ARG A 112 -10.79 54.42 5.99
N VAL A 113 -9.58 54.44 6.55
CA VAL A 113 -8.45 55.23 6.04
C VAL A 113 -7.26 54.32 5.81
N LEU A 114 -6.64 54.43 4.64
CA LEU A 114 -5.37 53.81 4.31
C LEU A 114 -4.24 54.79 4.57
N TYR A 115 -3.34 54.44 5.48
CA TYR A 115 -2.08 55.13 5.68
C TYR A 115 -1.02 54.46 4.83
N PHE A 116 -0.24 55.27 4.11
CA PHE A 116 0.78 54.78 3.20
C PHE A 116 2.05 55.61 3.36
N LEU A 117 3.21 54.97 3.38
CA LEU A 117 4.50 55.65 3.42
C LEU A 117 5.38 55.22 2.25
N ASP A 118 6.00 56.22 1.63
CA ASP A 118 6.99 56.01 0.59
C ASP A 118 8.41 55.85 1.15
N THR A 119 9.36 55.53 0.28
CA THR A 119 10.79 55.47 0.61
C THR A 119 11.42 56.84 0.92
N SER A 120 10.72 57.94 0.64
CA SER A 120 11.13 59.31 0.99
C SER A 120 10.58 59.79 2.34
N ASN A 121 9.96 58.88 3.11
CA ASN A 121 9.32 59.14 4.41
C ASN A 121 8.16 60.14 4.34
N ARG A 122 7.45 60.17 3.21
CA ARG A 122 6.20 60.89 3.03
C ARG A 122 5.02 60.01 3.39
N LEU A 123 4.22 60.47 4.36
CA LEU A 123 2.99 59.83 4.78
C LEU A 123 1.83 60.37 3.93
N TYR A 124 1.18 59.47 3.22
CA TYR A 124 -0.05 59.68 2.48
C TYR A 124 -1.20 59.08 3.27
N THR A 125 -2.34 59.75 3.22
CA THR A 125 -3.58 59.30 3.87
C THR A 125 -4.68 59.27 2.83
N TYR A 126 -5.23 58.10 2.56
CA TYR A 126 -6.32 57.91 1.61
C TYR A 126 -7.61 57.51 2.33
N SER A 127 -8.73 58.17 2.05
CA SER A 127 -10.04 57.72 2.51
C SER A 127 -10.58 56.62 1.59
N PHE A 128 -11.16 55.59 2.17
CA PHE A 128 -11.76 54.47 1.45
C PHE A 128 -13.29 54.58 1.47
N ASP A 129 -13.90 54.62 0.29
CA ASP A 129 -15.34 54.53 0.10
C ASP A 129 -15.66 53.52 -1.02
N SER A 130 -16.24 52.38 -0.65
CA SER A 130 -16.61 51.32 -1.60
C SER A 130 -17.67 51.73 -2.64
N THR A 131 -18.40 52.82 -2.40
CA THR A 131 -19.50 53.28 -3.25
C THR A 131 -19.12 54.41 -4.21
N ALA A 132 -17.97 55.04 -3.97
CA ALA A 132 -17.45 56.10 -4.83
C ALA A 132 -16.89 55.55 -6.15
N GLU A 133 -16.84 56.38 -7.19
CA GLU A 133 -16.18 56.03 -8.46
C GLU A 133 -14.67 55.83 -8.29
N SER A 134 -14.04 56.69 -7.48
CA SER A 134 -12.68 56.50 -6.96
C SER A 134 -12.77 55.96 -5.54
N VAL A 135 -12.54 54.65 -5.39
CA VAL A 135 -12.65 53.98 -4.09
C VAL A 135 -11.63 54.49 -3.08
N LEU A 136 -10.46 54.93 -3.55
CA LEU A 136 -9.44 55.62 -2.75
C LEU A 136 -9.29 57.07 -3.19
N GLU A 137 -9.45 57.99 -2.24
CA GLU A 137 -9.24 59.43 -2.43
C GLU A 137 -8.16 59.97 -1.48
N GLU A 138 -7.21 60.74 -2.01
CA GLU A 138 -6.14 61.32 -1.20
C GLU A 138 -6.67 62.46 -0.33
N THR A 139 -6.52 62.32 0.98
CA THR A 139 -6.96 63.34 1.96
C THR A 139 -5.82 64.24 2.41
N SER A 140 -4.63 63.68 2.61
CA SER A 140 -3.45 64.44 3.02
C SER A 140 -2.16 63.73 2.63
N ASN A 141 -1.12 64.54 2.39
CA ASN A 141 0.24 64.07 2.27
C ASN A 141 1.19 65.02 3.04
N PHE A 142 2.20 64.48 3.71
CA PHE A 142 3.26 65.29 4.32
C PHE A 142 4.52 64.47 4.57
N VAL A 143 5.68 65.12 4.62
CA VAL A 143 6.98 64.47 4.84
C VAL A 143 7.33 64.47 6.31
N VAL A 144 7.67 63.29 6.85
CA VAL A 144 8.13 63.13 8.23
C VAL A 144 9.64 63.36 8.28
N THR A 145 10.06 64.55 8.70
CA THR A 145 11.47 64.97 8.66
C THR A 145 12.34 64.38 9.77
N GLU A 146 11.74 63.90 10.85
CA GLU A 146 12.42 63.36 12.04
C GLU A 146 12.94 61.93 11.84
N LEU A 147 12.60 61.29 10.71
CA LEU A 147 13.01 59.93 10.38
C LEU A 147 14.31 59.94 9.56
N ASN A 148 15.34 59.29 10.11
CA ASN A 148 16.65 59.18 9.46
C ASN A 148 16.74 58.02 8.46
N GLU A 149 15.89 57.00 8.64
CA GLU A 149 15.86 55.80 7.82
C GLU A 149 14.49 55.62 7.17
N SER A 150 14.44 54.90 6.05
CA SER A 150 13.17 54.52 5.40
C SER A 150 12.43 53.51 6.28
N VAL A 151 11.18 53.81 6.62
CA VAL A 151 10.30 52.91 7.39
C VAL A 151 9.92 51.72 6.52
N SER A 152 10.02 50.49 7.06
CA SER A 152 9.65 49.27 6.34
C SER A 152 8.24 48.78 6.63
N LYS A 153 7.66 49.11 7.80
CA LYS A 153 6.29 48.75 8.18
C LYS A 153 5.62 49.85 9.00
N ILE A 154 4.30 49.96 8.89
CA ILE A 154 3.47 50.86 9.72
C ILE A 154 2.46 50.00 10.45
N ALA A 155 2.20 50.34 11.69
CA ALA A 155 1.22 49.70 12.56
C ALA A 155 0.31 50.76 13.19
N LEU A 156 -0.96 50.43 13.37
CA LEU A 156 -1.91 51.30 14.09
C LEU A 156 -1.70 51.13 15.60
N HIS A 157 -1.77 52.21 16.37
CA HIS A 157 -1.69 52.10 17.82
C HIS A 157 -3.03 51.55 18.38
N PRO A 158 -3.02 50.48 19.21
CA PRO A 158 -4.25 49.78 19.58
C PRO A 158 -5.15 50.55 20.56
N SER A 159 -4.58 51.41 21.41
CA SER A 159 -5.32 52.16 22.43
C SER A 159 -5.61 53.61 22.05
N ASP A 160 -4.93 54.15 21.04
CA ASP A 160 -4.92 55.58 20.74
C ASP A 160 -4.97 55.73 19.22
N ASP A 161 -6.14 56.07 18.70
CA ASP A 161 -6.37 56.09 17.26
C ASP A 161 -5.64 57.28 16.57
N ASP A 162 -5.12 58.25 17.33
CA ASP A 162 -4.36 59.40 16.79
C ASP A 162 -2.85 59.16 16.72
N LYS A 163 -2.40 57.96 17.10
CA LYS A 163 -1.00 57.54 17.08
C LYS A 163 -0.77 56.41 16.10
N LEU A 164 0.34 56.52 15.37
CA LEU A 164 0.87 55.50 14.47
C LEU A 164 2.21 54.99 14.98
N LEU A 165 2.49 53.72 14.74
CA LEU A 165 3.77 53.11 15.02
C LEU A 165 4.51 52.93 13.69
N LEU A 166 5.61 53.64 13.53
CA LEU A 166 6.48 53.55 12.35
C LEU A 166 7.65 52.63 12.68
N LEU A 167 7.83 51.58 11.89
CA LEU A 167 8.82 50.53 12.10
C LEU A 167 9.85 50.57 10.98
N SER A 168 11.07 51.04 11.27
CA SER A 168 12.25 50.88 10.42
C SER A 168 13.10 49.72 10.95
N ASN A 169 14.34 49.95 11.35
CA ASN A 169 15.09 49.14 12.33
C ASN A 169 14.72 49.49 13.79
N THR A 170 14.22 50.71 13.98
CA THR A 170 13.74 51.26 15.25
C THR A 170 12.24 51.48 15.18
N MET A 171 11.57 51.34 16.31
CA MET A 171 10.15 51.65 16.45
C MET A 171 9.99 53.10 16.92
N TYR A 172 9.23 53.87 16.14
CA TYR A 172 8.85 55.25 16.44
C TYR A 172 7.35 55.32 16.72
N GLU A 173 6.97 56.04 17.76
CA GLU A 173 5.58 56.42 18.00
C GLU A 173 5.35 57.82 17.45
N PHE A 174 4.51 57.91 16.42
CA PHE A 174 4.23 59.12 15.67
C PHE A 174 2.81 59.58 15.95
N ASN A 175 2.64 60.86 16.27
CA ASN A 175 1.33 61.45 16.54
C ASN A 175 0.82 62.20 15.29
N LEU A 176 -0.39 61.85 14.84
CA LEU A 176 -0.99 62.37 13.62
C LEU A 176 -1.38 63.85 13.71
N GLU A 177 -1.82 64.32 14.87
CA GLU A 177 -2.24 65.72 15.07
C GLU A 177 -1.04 66.67 15.12
N SER A 178 -0.04 66.31 15.94
CA SER A 178 1.16 67.13 16.12
C SER A 178 2.17 66.98 14.98
N LYS A 179 2.06 65.89 14.21
CA LYS A 179 2.96 65.50 13.12
C LYS A 179 4.43 65.35 13.55
N GLN A 180 4.65 64.91 14.79
CA GLN A 180 5.96 64.70 15.39
C GLN A 180 6.07 63.30 16.00
N VAL A 181 7.31 62.82 16.15
CA VAL A 181 7.65 61.58 16.83
C VAL A 181 7.76 61.84 18.33
N GLU A 182 6.94 61.17 19.13
CA GLU A 182 6.93 61.34 20.59
C GLU A 182 7.97 60.46 21.29
N ARG A 183 8.08 59.18 20.87
CA ARG A 183 8.95 58.18 21.50
C ARG A 183 9.65 57.32 20.45
N SER A 184 10.86 56.86 20.75
CA SER A 184 11.62 55.93 19.90
C SER A 184 12.34 54.85 20.70
N ILE A 185 12.37 53.61 20.19
CA ILE A 185 13.13 52.48 20.72
C ILE A 185 13.91 51.84 19.58
N ASN A 186 15.20 51.63 19.79
CA ASN A 186 16.00 50.80 18.90
C ASN A 186 15.78 49.31 19.23
N LEU A 187 15.37 48.53 18.23
CA LEU A 187 15.03 47.11 18.38
C LEU A 187 16.02 46.21 17.66
N PHE A 188 16.35 46.53 16.40
CA PHE A 188 17.13 45.66 15.52
C PHE A 188 18.22 46.43 14.78
N VAL A 189 19.14 45.69 14.17
CA VAL A 189 20.16 46.26 13.28
C VAL A 189 19.63 46.36 11.84
N GLU A 190 18.93 45.32 11.38
CA GLU A 190 18.24 45.32 10.08
C GLU A 190 16.82 45.87 10.19
N LYS A 191 16.20 46.13 9.03
CA LYS A 191 14.82 46.61 8.95
C LYS A 191 13.83 45.54 9.43
N VAL A 192 12.72 46.00 10.00
CA VAL A 192 11.60 45.16 10.45
C VAL A 192 10.97 44.46 9.24
N ASN A 193 10.77 43.15 9.38
CA ASN A 193 10.16 42.29 8.36
C ASN A 193 8.64 42.21 8.56
N CYS A 194 8.24 41.66 9.69
CA CYS A 194 6.83 41.47 10.05
C CYS A 194 6.60 41.88 11.51
N TYR A 195 5.36 42.29 11.76
CA TYR A 195 4.87 42.65 13.08
C TYR A 195 3.46 42.10 13.26
N ASP A 196 3.04 42.00 14.51
CA ASP A 196 1.65 41.70 14.86
C ASP A 196 1.30 42.39 16.18
N LEU A 197 0.02 42.74 16.34
CA LEU A 197 -0.48 43.53 17.47
C LEU A 197 -1.48 42.71 18.28
N ILE A 198 -1.25 42.62 19.59
CA ILE A 198 -2.21 42.03 20.53
C ILE A 198 -2.36 42.92 21.74
N ASP A 199 -3.61 43.29 22.04
CA ASP A 199 -3.97 44.14 23.16
C ASP A 199 -3.11 45.43 23.16
N ASN A 200 -2.21 45.59 24.14
CA ASN A 200 -1.29 46.74 24.25
C ASN A 200 0.17 46.35 24.02
N THR A 201 0.41 45.22 23.36
CA THR A 201 1.73 44.70 23.05
C THR A 201 1.90 44.56 21.55
N ILE A 202 3.09 44.88 21.06
CA ILE A 202 3.49 44.66 19.68
C ILE A 202 4.60 43.61 19.65
N VAL A 203 4.45 42.66 18.74
CA VAL A 203 5.44 41.63 18.48
C VAL A 203 6.11 41.99 17.16
N VAL A 204 7.44 42.04 17.13
CA VAL A 204 8.20 42.55 15.98
C VAL A 204 9.39 41.64 15.68
N SER A 205 9.70 41.44 14.40
CA SER A 205 10.92 40.76 13.94
C SER A 205 11.63 41.58 12.85
N SER A 206 12.92 41.30 12.63
CA SER A 206 13.68 41.90 11.52
C SER A 206 14.01 40.90 10.41
N ASN A 207 14.39 41.45 9.26
CA ASN A 207 14.94 40.65 8.17
C ASN A 207 16.22 39.94 8.63
N ASN A 208 16.42 38.71 8.13
CA ASN A 208 17.58 37.85 8.40
C ASN A 208 17.93 37.63 9.88
N ASP A 209 16.97 37.86 10.78
CA ASP A 209 17.13 37.61 12.20
C ASP A 209 16.16 36.51 12.66
N ARG A 210 16.54 35.81 13.72
CA ARG A 210 15.79 34.72 14.36
C ARG A 210 15.10 35.16 15.64
N PHE A 211 15.25 36.44 16.02
CA PHE A 211 14.69 36.99 17.23
C PHE A 211 13.37 37.69 16.96
N ILE A 212 12.36 37.36 17.78
CA ILE A 212 11.09 38.08 17.85
C ILE A 212 11.05 38.83 19.17
N ASN A 213 10.92 40.15 19.12
CA ASN A 213 10.85 41.00 20.31
C ASN A 213 9.39 41.32 20.62
N LEU A 214 8.96 41.07 21.87
CA LEU A 214 7.68 41.52 22.39
C LEU A 214 7.87 42.82 23.16
N VAL A 215 7.21 43.86 22.70
CA VAL A 215 7.32 45.22 23.23
C VAL A 215 5.98 45.65 23.82
N ASP A 216 6.02 46.16 25.04
CA ASP A 216 4.89 46.79 25.70
C ASP A 216 4.79 48.25 25.28
N LEU A 217 3.65 48.65 24.70
CA LEU A 217 3.44 50.00 24.19
C LEU A 217 3.20 51.02 25.30
N ILE A 218 2.71 50.59 26.47
CA ILE A 218 2.50 51.49 27.62
C ILE A 218 3.87 51.89 28.19
N GLN A 219 4.68 50.88 28.55
CA GLN A 219 6.00 51.11 29.14
C GLN A 219 7.05 51.49 28.11
N PHE A 220 6.78 51.24 26.82
CA PHE A 220 7.71 51.41 25.71
C PHE A 220 9.03 50.69 26.00
N LYS A 221 8.93 49.38 26.31
CA LYS A 221 10.07 48.51 26.65
C LYS A 221 9.86 47.09 26.16
N VAL A 222 10.96 46.44 25.78
CA VAL A 222 10.99 45.01 25.44
C VAL A 222 10.74 44.18 26.71
N GLN A 223 9.71 43.34 26.70
CA GLN A 223 9.37 42.45 27.81
C GLN A 223 10.02 41.07 27.66
N THR A 224 9.89 40.45 26.48
CA THR A 224 10.37 39.10 26.19
C THR A 224 10.93 39.01 24.77
N ILE A 225 11.83 38.05 24.57
CA ILE A 225 12.44 37.76 23.27
C ILE A 225 12.18 36.28 22.97
N PHE A 226 11.59 35.97 21.82
CA PHE A 226 11.47 34.59 21.33
C PHE A 226 12.61 34.33 20.35
N VAL A 227 13.21 33.14 20.45
CA VAL A 227 14.37 32.75 19.66
C VAL A 227 14.00 31.54 18.83
N LEU A 228 14.02 31.68 17.50
CA LEU A 228 13.79 30.58 16.56
C LEU A 228 15.11 29.88 16.21
N ASN A 229 15.02 28.72 15.58
CA ASN A 229 16.21 27.98 15.14
C ASN A 229 16.84 28.61 13.89
N ALA A 230 16.03 29.07 12.94
CA ALA A 230 16.47 29.78 11.73
C ALA A 230 15.84 31.19 11.65
N PRO A 231 16.27 32.05 10.71
CA PRO A 231 15.68 33.39 10.58
C PRO A 231 14.20 33.33 10.17
N ILE A 232 13.45 34.36 10.56
CA ILE A 232 11.99 34.37 10.45
C ILE A 232 11.55 34.91 9.08
N VAL A 233 10.59 34.22 8.46
CA VAL A 233 9.91 34.68 7.24
C VAL A 233 8.63 35.44 7.60
N LYS A 234 7.76 34.83 8.41
CA LYS A 234 6.48 35.41 8.85
C LYS A 234 6.06 34.80 10.17
N PHE A 235 5.40 35.55 11.04
CA PHE A 235 4.79 35.01 12.25
C PHE A 235 3.43 35.64 12.49
N ILE A 236 2.59 34.96 13.26
CA ILE A 236 1.30 35.47 13.73
C ILE A 236 1.13 35.01 15.17
N ILE A 237 0.63 35.92 16.00
CA ILE A 237 0.25 35.63 17.38
C ILE A 237 -1.27 35.72 17.51
N THR A 238 -1.86 34.84 18.32
CA THR A 238 -3.28 34.92 18.62
C THR A 238 -3.55 34.68 20.10
N LYS A 239 -4.63 35.28 20.58
CA LYS A 239 -5.15 35.10 21.93
C LYS A 239 -6.61 34.70 21.81
N TYR A 240 -6.92 33.48 22.22
CA TYR A 240 -8.28 32.96 22.23
C TYR A 240 -8.65 32.47 23.62
N LYS A 241 -9.71 33.07 24.18
CA LYS A 241 -10.15 32.87 25.57
C LYS A 241 -8.99 33.15 26.55
N ASN A 242 -8.47 32.12 27.22
CA ASN A 242 -7.40 32.24 28.22
C ASN A 242 -6.05 31.71 27.72
N LYS A 243 -5.95 31.26 26.47
CA LYS A 243 -4.70 30.75 25.90
C LYS A 243 -4.20 31.71 24.83
N SER A 244 -2.88 31.87 24.78
CA SER A 244 -2.20 32.55 23.69
C SER A 244 -1.23 31.59 23.01
N ILE A 245 -1.00 31.80 21.73
CA ILE A 245 -0.07 31.02 20.93
C ILE A 245 0.59 31.94 19.90
N LEU A 246 1.88 31.75 19.69
CA LEU A 246 2.64 32.41 18.63
C LEU A 246 3.13 31.31 17.70
N ALA A 247 2.82 31.41 16.41
CA ALA A 247 3.34 30.53 15.37
C ALA A 247 4.20 31.35 14.42
N ALA A 248 5.40 30.87 14.13
CA ALA A 248 6.35 31.53 13.26
C ALA A 248 6.90 30.56 12.21
N ILE A 249 7.11 31.06 10.99
CA ILE A 249 7.68 30.32 9.87
C ILE A 249 9.16 30.68 9.78
N ASP A 250 9.99 29.64 9.80
CA ASP A 250 11.43 29.73 9.60
C ASP A 250 11.79 29.80 8.11
N GLN A 251 12.99 30.30 7.77
CA GLN A 251 13.50 30.30 6.38
C GLN A 251 13.52 28.92 5.72
N ASP A 252 13.72 27.88 6.52
CA ASP A 252 13.68 26.47 6.11
C ASP A 252 12.26 25.96 5.80
N GLY A 253 11.21 26.73 6.13
CA GLY A 253 9.82 26.37 5.86
C GLY A 253 9.15 25.55 6.94
N PHE A 254 9.71 25.51 8.16
CA PHE A 254 9.10 24.88 9.32
C PHE A 254 8.29 25.89 10.12
N VAL A 255 7.22 25.44 10.77
CA VAL A 255 6.43 26.30 11.66
C VAL A 255 6.78 26.00 13.11
N GLU A 256 7.42 26.95 13.79
CA GLU A 256 7.74 26.89 15.20
C GLU A 256 6.65 27.55 16.05
N ILE A 257 6.27 26.87 17.13
CA ILE A 257 5.15 27.28 17.99
C ILE A 257 5.66 27.59 19.38
N PHE A 258 5.22 28.71 19.92
CA PHE A 258 5.43 29.13 21.30
C PHE A 258 4.08 29.11 22.03
N LYS A 259 3.96 28.25 23.04
CA LYS A 259 2.77 28.20 23.91
C LYS A 259 2.82 29.35 24.91
N GLU A 260 1.67 30.00 25.10
CA GLU A 260 1.45 31.05 26.09
C GLU A 260 2.52 32.16 26.09
N PRO A 261 2.81 32.78 24.93
CA PRO A 261 3.81 33.84 24.80
C PRO A 261 3.55 35.06 25.70
N LEU A 262 2.30 35.29 26.08
CA LEU A 262 1.87 36.44 26.88
C LEU A 262 1.79 36.12 28.39
N ALA A 263 2.02 34.88 28.80
CA ALA A 263 1.98 34.55 30.22
C ALA A 263 3.20 35.15 30.93
N ALA A 264 2.96 36.03 31.91
CA ALA A 264 4.00 36.45 32.83
C ALA A 264 4.60 35.19 33.48
N GLN A 265 5.91 34.96 33.33
CA GLN A 265 6.58 33.77 33.86
C GLN A 265 6.60 33.77 35.41
N ASN A 266 5.46 33.49 36.04
CA ASN A 266 5.37 33.11 37.44
C ASN A 266 5.68 31.61 37.57
N THR A 267 6.94 31.24 37.32
CA THR A 267 7.45 29.92 37.70
C THR A 267 7.75 29.90 39.21
N GLU A 268 6.71 30.00 40.03
CA GLU A 268 6.80 29.82 41.49
C GLU A 268 6.61 28.36 41.93
N ALA A 269 6.17 27.47 41.04
CA ALA A 269 5.68 26.15 41.44
C ALA A 269 6.75 25.06 41.68
N SER A 270 8.06 25.33 41.52
CA SER A 270 9.05 24.25 41.64
C SER A 270 10.49 24.65 42.00
N MET A 271 10.74 25.51 43.00
CA MET A 271 12.13 25.66 43.51
C MET A 271 12.25 25.89 45.03
N THR A 272 13.27 25.27 45.60
CA THR A 272 13.67 25.30 47.02
C THR A 272 14.12 26.69 47.50
N PRO A 273 14.03 26.99 48.81
CA PRO A 273 14.12 28.35 49.35
C PRO A 273 15.48 29.06 49.18
N ASN A 274 16.55 28.34 48.80
CA ASN A 274 17.89 28.91 48.66
C ASN A 274 18.12 29.68 47.34
N SER A 275 17.24 29.58 46.35
CA SER A 275 17.35 30.33 45.08
C SER A 275 16.75 31.75 45.15
N LYS A 276 15.99 32.06 46.20
CA LYS A 276 15.23 33.33 46.33
C LYS A 276 16.11 34.58 46.42
N ARG A 277 17.34 34.47 46.96
CA ARG A 277 18.26 35.61 47.10
C ARG A 277 19.09 35.91 45.85
N ARG A 278 19.30 34.93 44.97
CA ARG A 278 20.09 35.10 43.73
C ARG A 278 19.25 35.63 42.56
N ARG A 279 17.91 35.53 42.63
CA ARG A 279 16.98 35.88 41.54
C ARG A 279 16.43 37.32 41.57
N ARG A 280 16.54 38.06 42.68
CA ARG A 280 16.16 39.49 42.71
C ARG A 280 16.97 40.36 41.73
N ASN A 281 18.19 39.96 41.38
CA ASN A 281 18.99 40.62 40.34
C ASN A 281 18.73 40.09 38.91
N ALA A 282 18.05 38.94 38.76
CA ALA A 282 17.72 38.35 37.47
C ALA A 282 16.41 38.88 36.85
N ASN A 283 15.51 39.44 37.67
CA ASN A 283 14.24 40.06 37.21
C ASN A 283 14.41 41.38 36.42
N LYS A 284 15.65 41.76 36.09
CA LYS A 284 15.97 42.92 35.23
C LYS A 284 16.45 42.52 33.83
N MET A 285 16.70 41.24 33.57
CA MET A 285 17.09 40.77 32.24
C MET A 285 15.86 40.30 31.48
N VAL A 286 15.73 40.76 30.24
CA VAL A 286 14.67 40.35 29.30
C VAL A 286 14.76 38.84 29.10
N ALA A 287 13.65 38.12 29.30
CA ALA A 287 13.64 36.67 29.22
C ALA A 287 13.66 36.20 27.75
N SER A 288 14.54 35.26 27.43
CA SER A 288 14.59 34.58 26.13
C SER A 288 13.82 33.25 26.19
N ILE A 289 12.88 33.03 25.27
CA ILE A 289 12.02 31.83 25.22
C ILE A 289 12.33 31.04 23.93
N GLN A 290 12.41 29.71 24.06
CA GLN A 290 12.65 28.77 22.97
C GLN A 290 11.32 28.19 22.46
N PRO A 291 11.25 27.71 21.20
CA PRO A 291 10.05 27.11 20.63
C PRO A 291 9.66 25.86 21.41
N THR A 292 8.35 25.62 21.53
CA THR A 292 7.78 24.48 22.25
C THR A 292 7.58 23.26 21.36
N SER A 293 7.21 23.49 20.10
CA SER A 293 7.00 22.44 19.11
C SER A 293 7.22 23.00 17.70
N THR A 294 7.64 22.14 16.78
CA THR A 294 7.89 22.46 15.38
C THR A 294 7.01 21.58 14.49
N ILE A 295 6.27 22.18 13.57
CA ILE A 295 5.47 21.49 12.56
C ILE A 295 6.29 21.40 11.28
N LYS A 296 6.40 20.18 10.74
CA LYS A 296 7.10 19.87 9.49
C LYS A 296 6.13 19.18 8.53
N LEU A 297 6.03 19.67 7.29
CA LEU A 297 5.30 18.99 6.23
C LEU A 297 6.22 17.93 5.60
N VAL A 298 5.76 16.68 5.58
CA VAL A 298 6.54 15.55 5.05
C VAL A 298 5.76 14.86 3.93
N ASN A 299 6.35 14.81 2.75
CA ASN A 299 5.82 14.03 1.63
C ASN A 299 6.13 12.53 1.81
N GLU A 300 5.44 11.64 1.08
CA GLU A 300 5.67 10.18 1.14
C GLU A 300 7.14 9.77 0.91
N GLN A 301 7.87 10.56 0.13
CA GLN A 301 9.30 10.36 -0.15
C GLN A 301 10.22 10.81 1.00
N LYS A 302 9.65 11.15 2.16
CA LYS A 302 10.34 11.77 3.31
C LYS A 302 11.05 13.09 2.97
N SER A 303 10.67 13.74 1.87
CA SER A 303 11.10 15.09 1.54
C SER A 303 10.22 16.10 2.28
N PHE A 304 10.85 17.16 2.78
CA PHE A 304 10.15 18.25 3.45
C PHE A 304 9.59 19.23 2.42
N SER A 305 8.33 19.60 2.59
CA SER A 305 7.71 20.69 1.83
C SER A 305 7.79 21.97 2.65
N LYS A 306 8.15 23.09 2.02
CA LYS A 306 8.24 24.40 2.67
C LYS A 306 6.84 24.95 2.92
N ILE A 307 6.58 25.39 4.15
CA ILE A 307 5.41 26.17 4.51
C ILE A 307 5.67 27.63 4.11
N ASP A 308 4.73 28.25 3.41
CA ASP A 308 4.88 29.61 2.87
C ASP A 308 4.08 30.64 3.66
N ASN A 309 2.89 30.29 4.16
CA ASN A 309 2.03 31.23 4.89
C ASN A 309 1.21 30.55 5.99
N ILE A 310 0.80 31.34 6.98
CA ILE A 310 -0.02 30.90 8.12
C ILE A 310 -1.09 31.94 8.43
N ILE A 311 -2.21 31.51 9.01
CA ILE A 311 -3.22 32.39 9.59
C ILE A 311 -3.95 31.69 10.75
N PHE A 312 -4.32 32.45 11.77
CA PHE A 312 -5.20 31.98 12.83
C PHE A 312 -6.63 32.47 12.59
N ASP A 313 -7.58 31.53 12.63
CA ASP A 313 -9.00 31.80 12.73
C ASP A 313 -9.48 31.25 14.08
N HIS A 314 -9.50 32.12 15.09
CA HIS A 314 -9.85 31.78 16.47
C HIS A 314 -9.10 30.53 17.01
N ASP A 315 -9.72 29.35 17.04
CA ASP A 315 -9.16 28.10 17.54
C ASP A 315 -8.48 27.24 16.46
N GLN A 316 -8.53 27.67 15.19
CA GLN A 316 -7.92 26.99 14.05
C GLN A 316 -6.66 27.73 13.56
N LEU A 317 -5.57 26.99 13.43
CA LEU A 317 -4.36 27.39 12.72
C LEU A 317 -4.44 26.83 11.31
N THR A 318 -4.49 27.70 10.32
CA THR A 318 -4.43 27.31 8.90
C THR A 318 -3.00 27.50 8.41
N ILE A 319 -2.43 26.44 7.86
CA ILE A 319 -1.10 26.42 7.25
C ILE A 319 -1.29 26.32 5.75
N ALA A 320 -0.64 27.20 4.99
CA ALA A 320 -0.64 27.19 3.54
C ALA A 320 0.77 26.93 2.98
N TYR A 321 0.81 26.08 1.97
CA TYR A 321 2.02 25.82 1.19
C TYR A 321 1.68 25.68 -0.28
N LEU A 322 2.61 26.08 -1.15
CA LEU A 322 2.38 26.10 -2.58
C LEU A 322 2.65 24.70 -3.19
N GLN A 323 1.66 24.11 -3.87
CA GLN A 323 1.85 22.88 -4.63
C GLN A 323 2.06 23.20 -6.11
N ASN A 324 3.11 22.60 -6.69
CA ASN A 324 3.49 22.78 -8.10
C ASN A 324 3.64 24.24 -8.53
N GLU A 325 3.90 25.15 -7.59
CA GLU A 325 4.04 26.60 -7.82
C GLU A 325 2.81 27.32 -8.39
N ILE A 326 1.64 26.67 -8.38
CA ILE A 326 0.44 27.16 -9.07
C ILE A 326 -0.67 27.55 -8.09
N TYR A 327 -0.91 26.73 -7.06
CA TYR A 327 -2.02 26.91 -6.11
C TYR A 327 -1.57 26.53 -4.69
N PHE A 328 -2.20 27.16 -3.71
CA PHE A 328 -2.00 26.85 -2.31
C PHE A 328 -2.84 25.66 -1.89
N ILE A 329 -2.23 24.76 -1.13
CA ILE A 329 -2.96 23.81 -0.30
C ILE A 329 -3.00 24.36 1.11
N THR A 330 -4.17 24.25 1.74
CA THR A 330 -4.35 24.64 3.13
C THR A 330 -4.67 23.42 3.99
N ASP A 331 -3.98 23.33 5.12
CA ASP A 331 -4.26 22.36 6.17
C ASP A 331 -4.69 23.12 7.43
N LYS A 332 -5.82 22.72 8.02
CA LYS A 332 -6.39 23.35 9.21
C LYS A 332 -6.11 22.49 10.44
N PHE A 333 -5.61 23.11 11.49
CA PHE A 333 -5.26 22.47 12.75
C PHE A 333 -5.96 23.15 13.93
N ASN A 334 -6.74 22.42 14.72
CA ASN A 334 -7.31 22.99 15.93
C ASN A 334 -6.25 23.04 17.04
N TRP A 335 -5.69 24.22 17.28
CA TRP A 335 -4.60 24.43 18.24
C TRP A 335 -5.10 24.53 19.68
N PHE A 336 -6.38 24.80 19.90
CA PHE A 336 -6.95 24.97 21.23
C PHE A 336 -7.21 23.63 21.94
N ILE A 337 -7.68 22.63 21.17
CA ILE A 337 -8.00 21.28 21.63
C ILE A 337 -6.76 20.39 21.62
N ASN A 338 -6.00 20.40 20.53
CA ASN A 338 -4.85 19.54 20.38
C ASN A 338 -3.71 20.03 21.26
N LYS A 339 -3.20 19.14 22.11
CA LYS A 339 -1.99 19.44 22.86
C LYS A 339 -0.78 19.26 21.95
N PHE A 340 0.01 20.32 21.73
CA PHE A 340 1.32 20.23 21.09
C PHE A 340 2.35 19.59 22.04
N ASP A 341 2.08 18.39 22.55
CA ASP A 341 2.91 17.75 23.57
C ASP A 341 4.19 17.13 22.97
N GLN A 342 4.22 16.93 21.65
CA GLN A 342 5.40 16.48 20.93
C GLN A 342 6.21 17.66 20.39
N PRO A 343 7.55 17.59 20.46
CA PRO A 343 8.43 18.64 19.95
C PRO A 343 8.39 18.73 18.42
N GLU A 344 8.05 17.65 17.73
CA GLU A 344 7.94 17.63 16.26
C GLU A 344 6.61 17.00 15.85
N LEU A 345 5.90 17.68 14.94
CA LEU A 345 4.66 17.20 14.34
C LEU A 345 4.86 17.08 12.83
N THR A 346 4.77 15.86 12.31
CA THR A 346 4.89 15.59 10.86
C THR A 346 3.53 15.38 10.23
N ILE A 347 3.19 16.19 9.23
CA ILE A 347 1.98 15.99 8.44
C ILE A 347 2.36 15.16 7.20
N LEU A 348 1.89 13.92 7.15
CA LEU A 348 2.12 12.98 6.05
C LEU A 348 1.11 13.25 4.92
N ARG A 349 1.60 13.62 3.74
CA ARG A 349 0.74 13.74 2.55
C ARG A 349 0.74 12.43 1.79
N LYS A 350 -0.41 11.77 1.70
CA LYS A 350 -0.59 10.70 0.72
C LYS A 350 -0.68 11.33 -0.67
N LYS A 351 0.01 10.82 -1.68
CA LYS A 351 -0.39 11.14 -3.05
C LYS A 351 -1.82 10.61 -3.20
N GLY A 352 -2.70 11.39 -3.82
CA GLY A 352 -3.94 10.85 -4.37
C GLY A 352 -3.57 9.82 -5.44
N SER A 353 -3.23 8.62 -5.00
CA SER A 353 -2.78 7.52 -5.84
C SER A 353 -3.74 6.39 -5.55
N LEU A 354 -4.79 6.34 -6.36
CA LEU A 354 -5.48 5.11 -6.73
C LEU A 354 -5.61 4.11 -5.58
N ASP A 355 -6.13 4.54 -4.43
CA ASP A 355 -6.45 3.64 -3.30
C ASP A 355 -7.60 2.68 -3.71
N SER A 356 -8.14 2.83 -4.92
CA SER A 356 -8.98 1.86 -5.62
C SER A 356 -8.21 0.75 -6.36
N LEU A 357 -6.89 0.85 -6.53
CA LEU A 357 -6.08 -0.11 -7.31
C LEU A 357 -5.02 -0.86 -6.51
N LYS A 358 -5.04 -0.82 -5.16
CA LYS A 358 -4.06 -1.59 -4.38
C LYS A 358 -4.67 -2.44 -3.28
N LEU A 359 -4.99 -3.67 -3.66
CA LEU A 359 -4.36 -4.82 -2.99
C LEU A 359 -4.13 -6.03 -3.91
N ARG A 360 -4.76 -6.05 -5.09
CA ARG A 360 -4.44 -6.98 -6.17
C ARG A 360 -4.37 -6.19 -7.47
N THR A 361 -3.47 -6.61 -8.36
CA THR A 361 -3.41 -6.21 -9.77
C THR A 361 -4.62 -6.77 -10.55
N GLU A 362 -5.77 -6.83 -9.90
CA GLU A 362 -7.00 -7.40 -10.41
C GLU A 362 -8.08 -6.32 -10.29
N ASP A 363 -8.82 -6.14 -11.38
CA ASP A 363 -9.98 -5.27 -11.40
C ASP A 363 -11.00 -5.72 -10.32
N LYS A 364 -11.68 -4.78 -9.66
CA LYS A 364 -12.73 -5.08 -8.69
C LYS A 364 -13.91 -5.82 -9.32
N ALA A 365 -14.12 -5.66 -10.63
CA ALA A 365 -15.12 -6.39 -11.39
C ALA A 365 -14.66 -7.79 -11.85
N SER A 366 -13.38 -8.14 -11.69
CA SER A 366 -12.89 -9.46 -12.09
C SER A 366 -13.45 -10.56 -11.18
N LEU A 367 -13.91 -11.64 -11.80
CA LEU A 367 -14.32 -12.84 -11.10
C LEU A 367 -13.09 -13.52 -10.49
N LYS A 368 -13.20 -13.93 -9.23
CA LYS A 368 -12.13 -14.69 -8.57
C LYS A 368 -12.04 -16.07 -9.22
N THR A 369 -10.91 -16.37 -9.85
CA THR A 369 -10.64 -17.72 -10.37
C THR A 369 -10.45 -18.70 -9.23
N TYR A 370 -11.01 -19.90 -9.39
CA TYR A 370 -10.80 -20.99 -8.45
C TYR A 370 -9.35 -21.46 -8.53
N ASN A 371 -8.68 -21.54 -7.38
CA ASN A 371 -7.31 -22.02 -7.29
C ASN A 371 -7.16 -22.97 -6.10
N GLU A 372 -6.90 -24.24 -6.40
CA GLU A 372 -6.54 -25.29 -5.47
C GLU A 372 -5.06 -25.20 -5.10
N ASN A 373 -4.66 -24.10 -4.46
CA ASN A 373 -3.32 -24.04 -3.86
C ASN A 373 -3.19 -25.09 -2.75
N ASN A 374 -1.95 -25.47 -2.40
CA ASN A 374 -1.53 -26.47 -1.40
C ASN A 374 -2.18 -26.42 0.01
N GLN A 375 -3.14 -25.52 0.25
CA GLN A 375 -3.93 -25.43 1.47
C GLN A 375 -5.16 -26.35 1.48
N VAL A 376 -5.64 -26.82 0.32
CA VAL A 376 -6.80 -27.74 0.24
C VAL A 376 -6.30 -29.14 -0.10
N THR A 377 -6.58 -30.11 0.78
CA THR A 377 -6.28 -31.52 0.53
C THR A 377 -7.52 -32.19 -0.06
N ILE A 378 -7.42 -32.68 -1.29
CA ILE A 378 -8.52 -33.38 -1.96
C ILE A 378 -8.48 -34.85 -1.52
N ARG A 379 -9.57 -35.33 -0.89
CA ARG A 379 -9.72 -36.72 -0.44
C ARG A 379 -11.00 -37.31 -1.01
N THR A 380 -10.98 -38.62 -1.28
CA THR A 380 -12.16 -39.39 -1.69
C THR A 380 -12.98 -39.79 -0.45
N GLY A 381 -14.31 -39.83 -0.56
CA GLY A 381 -15.24 -40.16 0.54
C GLY A 381 -15.11 -41.59 1.11
N ASP A 382 -14.28 -42.43 0.50
CA ASP A 382 -14.07 -43.83 0.88
C ASP A 382 -12.83 -44.01 1.79
N ASN A 383 -12.21 -42.90 2.22
CA ASN A 383 -11.04 -42.94 3.07
C ASN A 383 -11.40 -43.02 4.56
N PHE A 384 -11.46 -44.25 5.09
CA PHE A 384 -11.83 -44.55 6.47
C PHE A 384 -10.71 -44.34 7.53
N ILE A 385 -9.59 -43.71 7.15
CA ILE A 385 -8.42 -43.52 8.03
C ILE A 385 -8.74 -42.67 9.27
N ASP A 386 -9.65 -41.70 9.15
CA ASP A 386 -9.99 -40.77 10.23
C ASP A 386 -11.21 -41.23 11.06
N LEU A 387 -11.62 -42.50 10.96
CA LEU A 387 -12.60 -43.06 11.90
C LEU A 387 -11.94 -43.18 13.28
N ASP A 388 -12.38 -42.35 14.23
CA ASP A 388 -12.08 -42.53 15.64
C ASP A 388 -12.46 -43.96 16.07
N PRO A 389 -11.64 -44.64 16.88
CA PRO A 389 -12.06 -45.92 17.45
C PRO A 389 -13.35 -45.66 18.22
N VAL A 390 -14.43 -46.33 17.80
CA VAL A 390 -15.68 -46.32 18.55
C VAL A 390 -15.37 -46.93 19.91
N LEU A 391 -15.15 -46.07 20.90
CA LEU A 391 -15.25 -46.46 22.31
C LEU A 391 -16.72 -46.78 22.51
N ASP A 392 -17.03 -48.07 22.67
CA ASP A 392 -18.36 -48.49 23.11
C ASP A 392 -18.66 -47.77 24.43
N GLN A 393 -19.59 -46.81 24.38
CA GLN A 393 -20.09 -46.07 25.53
C GLN A 393 -21.00 -46.96 26.39
N ALA A 394 -20.49 -48.11 26.86
CA ALA A 394 -21.24 -49.05 27.68
C ALA A 394 -20.54 -49.48 28.97
N GLU A 395 -19.35 -48.99 29.30
CA GLU A 395 -18.72 -49.24 30.61
C GLU A 395 -18.22 -47.94 31.29
N THR A 396 -19.13 -46.98 31.47
CA THR A 396 -19.01 -46.05 32.60
C THR A 396 -19.65 -46.70 33.83
N THR A 397 -18.83 -47.40 34.63
CA THR A 397 -18.87 -47.40 36.12
C THR A 397 -18.08 -48.57 36.69
N LYS A 398 -16.84 -48.32 37.12
CA LYS A 398 -16.34 -48.60 38.50
C LYS A 398 -14.81 -48.51 38.57
N GLY A 399 -14.34 -47.74 39.55
CA GLY A 399 -13.14 -48.06 40.33
C GLY A 399 -11.86 -47.35 39.90
N GLU A 400 -11.47 -46.35 40.67
CA GLU A 400 -10.08 -45.91 40.84
C GLU A 400 -9.25 -47.04 41.46
N GLU A 401 -8.01 -47.23 40.97
CA GLU A 401 -6.74 -47.44 41.71
C GLU A 401 -5.68 -48.14 40.82
N ASP A 402 -4.54 -47.46 40.67
CA ASP A 402 -3.15 -47.88 40.44
C ASP A 402 -2.79 -49.14 39.61
N GLU A 403 -1.92 -48.97 38.60
CA GLU A 403 -0.53 -49.49 38.56
C GLU A 403 0.18 -49.22 37.20
N GLU A 404 1.32 -48.53 37.31
CA GLU A 404 2.62 -48.62 36.62
C GLU A 404 2.78 -49.09 35.15
N ASP A 405 3.44 -48.20 34.37
CA ASP A 405 4.47 -48.41 33.33
C ASP A 405 4.36 -49.55 32.29
N GLU A 406 3.99 -49.20 31.05
CA GLU A 406 4.76 -49.60 29.85
C GLU A 406 4.81 -48.44 28.84
N GLU A 407 6.01 -47.90 28.60
CA GLU A 407 6.31 -47.02 27.47
C GLU A 407 6.22 -47.82 26.14
N ASP A 408 5.01 -48.04 25.61
CA ASP A 408 4.84 -48.45 24.22
C ASP A 408 4.99 -47.23 23.32
N ASN A 409 6.20 -47.04 22.80
CA ASN A 409 6.50 -46.12 21.71
C ASN A 409 5.83 -46.61 20.41
N GLY A 410 4.49 -46.56 20.37
CA GLY A 410 3.69 -46.69 19.18
C GLY A 410 3.57 -45.32 18.51
N ASP A 411 4.39 -45.05 17.49
CA ASP A 411 4.15 -43.95 16.56
C ASP A 411 2.73 -44.15 15.96
N ASP A 412 1.74 -43.43 16.50
CA ASP A 412 0.33 -43.47 16.10
C ASP A 412 0.19 -43.30 14.59
N PHE A 413 -0.69 -44.11 13.96
CA PHE A 413 -0.94 -44.17 12.51
C PHE A 413 -1.12 -42.78 11.84
N SER A 414 -1.65 -41.80 12.58
CA SER A 414 -1.72 -40.37 12.22
C SER A 414 -0.36 -39.74 11.86
N THR A 415 0.70 -40.08 12.58
CA THR A 415 2.07 -39.60 12.31
C THR A 415 2.71 -40.23 11.07
N LEU A 416 2.32 -41.46 10.70
CA LEU A 416 2.81 -42.12 9.48
C LEU A 416 2.16 -41.54 8.22
N VAL A 417 0.87 -41.23 8.27
CA VAL A 417 0.14 -40.61 7.16
C VAL A 417 0.61 -39.17 6.94
N SER A 418 0.84 -38.40 8.00
CA SER A 418 1.39 -37.04 7.90
C SER A 418 2.86 -36.99 7.44
N ARG A 419 3.66 -38.04 7.71
CA ARG A 419 5.00 -38.21 7.10
C ARG A 419 4.91 -38.58 5.61
N LEU A 420 3.87 -39.29 5.18
CA LEU A 420 3.62 -39.66 3.79
C LEU A 420 3.27 -38.43 2.93
N ASP A 421 2.39 -37.55 3.41
CA ASP A 421 2.01 -36.29 2.73
C ASP A 421 3.19 -35.30 2.62
N LYS A 422 4.13 -35.35 3.58
CA LYS A 422 5.39 -34.58 3.50
C LYS A 422 6.37 -35.15 2.49
N SER A 423 6.34 -36.47 2.23
CA SER A 423 7.28 -37.14 1.31
C SER A 423 6.88 -37.01 -0.16
N THR A 424 5.59 -36.91 -0.47
CA THR A 424 5.07 -36.70 -1.84
C THR A 424 5.37 -35.28 -2.33
N ASN A 425 5.28 -34.28 -1.45
CA ASN A 425 5.60 -32.88 -1.76
C ASN A 425 7.10 -32.58 -1.99
N GLN A 426 8.01 -33.47 -1.56
CA GLN A 426 9.46 -33.30 -1.78
C GLN A 426 9.98 -33.99 -3.06
N LEU A 427 9.18 -34.84 -3.71
CA LEU A 427 9.61 -35.54 -4.93
C LEU A 427 9.40 -34.73 -6.22
N GLY A 428 8.55 -33.70 -6.21
CA GLY A 428 8.23 -32.90 -7.40
C GLY A 428 9.37 -31.99 -7.91
N THR A 429 10.39 -31.71 -7.10
CA THR A 429 11.40 -30.68 -7.41
C THR A 429 12.82 -31.21 -7.70
N LYS A 430 13.01 -32.54 -7.82
CA LYS A 430 14.35 -33.12 -8.04
C LYS A 430 14.44 -34.20 -9.13
N LEU A 431 13.49 -34.27 -10.06
CA LEU A 431 13.51 -35.27 -11.14
C LEU A 431 14.51 -35.05 -12.32
N PRO A 432 15.15 -33.89 -12.57
CA PRO A 432 16.11 -33.79 -13.69
C PRO A 432 17.58 -34.07 -13.35
N SER A 433 17.96 -34.47 -12.12
CA SER A 433 19.38 -34.51 -11.71
C SER A 433 19.98 -35.88 -11.34
N LEU A 434 19.22 -36.99 -11.44
CA LEU A 434 19.73 -38.33 -11.06
C LEU A 434 19.79 -39.36 -12.20
N LEU A 435 19.47 -38.98 -13.45
CA LEU A 435 19.57 -39.87 -14.62
C LEU A 435 20.94 -39.85 -15.32
N ARG A 436 21.96 -39.23 -14.72
CA ARG A 436 23.32 -39.21 -15.26
C ARG A 436 24.31 -39.73 -14.24
N ASN A 437 24.27 -41.04 -14.01
CA ASN A 437 25.45 -41.87 -13.77
C ASN A 437 25.04 -43.34 -13.80
N GLY A 438 25.10 -43.90 -15.01
CA GLY A 438 25.09 -45.34 -15.20
C GLY A 438 26.43 -45.93 -14.80
N THR A 439 26.41 -46.86 -13.86
CA THR A 439 27.41 -47.92 -13.77
C THR A 439 26.69 -49.26 -13.71
N LYS A 440 26.91 -50.03 -14.77
CA LYS A 440 26.46 -51.40 -14.99
C LYS A 440 26.83 -52.28 -13.79
N HIS A 441 25.86 -53.02 -13.25
CA HIS A 441 26.14 -54.26 -12.53
C HIS A 441 25.02 -55.29 -12.70
N ASN A 442 25.38 -56.35 -13.41
CA ASN A 442 24.86 -57.71 -13.52
C ASN A 442 23.44 -58.03 -13.02
N GLU A 443 22.63 -58.46 -14.00
CA GLU A 443 21.58 -59.46 -13.84
C GLU A 443 22.11 -60.79 -13.25
N SER A 444 21.16 -61.52 -12.66
CA SER A 444 21.21 -62.92 -12.20
C SER A 444 21.78 -63.19 -10.80
N ASN A 445 20.89 -63.08 -9.79
CA ASN A 445 20.84 -64.07 -8.73
C ASN A 445 19.41 -64.14 -8.15
N LYS A 446 18.61 -65.09 -8.66
CA LYS A 446 17.31 -65.44 -8.06
C LYS A 446 17.57 -66.05 -6.68
N PHE A 447 17.44 -65.25 -5.63
CA PHE A 447 17.48 -65.70 -4.24
C PHE A 447 16.26 -66.59 -3.97
N ARG A 448 16.46 -67.90 -3.82
CA ARG A 448 15.41 -68.83 -3.36
C ARG A 448 15.51 -69.00 -1.84
N PHE A 449 14.55 -68.48 -1.09
CA PHE A 449 14.46 -68.74 0.35
C PHE A 449 13.83 -70.11 0.63
N LYS A 450 14.36 -70.85 1.63
CA LYS A 450 13.65 -71.99 2.24
C LYS A 450 12.65 -71.44 3.27
N VAL A 451 11.46 -72.05 3.34
CA VAL A 451 10.29 -71.59 4.14
C VAL A 451 10.65 -71.13 5.56
N GLY A 452 11.45 -71.90 6.31
CA GLY A 452 11.79 -71.55 7.70
C GLY A 452 12.66 -70.29 7.85
N THR A 453 13.59 -70.04 6.93
CA THR A 453 14.42 -68.82 6.93
C THR A 453 13.63 -67.59 6.46
N LEU A 454 12.60 -67.81 5.64
CA LEU A 454 11.72 -66.74 5.17
C LEU A 454 10.82 -66.22 6.30
N THR A 455 10.25 -67.11 7.11
CA THR A 455 9.39 -66.74 8.25
C THR A 455 10.17 -65.90 9.28
N THR A 456 11.40 -66.29 9.63
CA THR A 456 12.22 -65.54 10.60
C THR A 456 12.61 -64.16 10.07
N ASN A 457 12.98 -64.08 8.78
CA ASN A 457 13.33 -62.84 8.12
C ASN A 457 12.12 -61.89 8.00
N LEU A 458 10.93 -62.44 7.74
CA LEU A 458 9.69 -61.67 7.70
C LEU A 458 9.30 -61.14 9.08
N SER A 459 9.37 -61.97 10.12
CA SER A 459 9.13 -61.52 11.50
C SER A 459 10.13 -60.44 11.94
N GLN A 460 11.39 -60.56 11.54
CA GLN A 460 12.40 -59.53 11.82
C GLN A 460 12.14 -58.22 11.07
N ALA A 461 11.77 -58.29 9.79
CA ALA A 461 11.40 -57.13 9.00
C ALA A 461 10.18 -56.40 9.59
N LEU A 462 9.17 -57.16 10.04
CA LEU A 462 7.96 -56.61 10.68
C LEU A 462 8.23 -56.07 12.08
N ARG A 463 9.14 -56.69 12.84
CA ARG A 463 9.54 -56.21 14.18
C ARG A 463 10.33 -54.90 14.12
N ASN A 464 11.22 -54.76 13.14
CA ASN A 464 12.08 -53.58 12.97
C ASN A 464 11.50 -52.51 12.03
N ASN A 465 10.30 -52.73 11.46
CA ASN A 465 9.68 -51.87 10.44
C ASN A 465 10.59 -51.61 9.22
N ASP A 466 11.36 -52.63 8.81
CA ASP A 466 12.28 -52.57 7.66
C ASP A 466 11.49 -52.78 6.35
N ASN A 467 11.05 -51.67 5.77
CA ASN A 467 10.30 -51.66 4.51
C ASN A 467 11.12 -52.24 3.33
N ALA A 468 12.44 -52.04 3.31
CA ALA A 468 13.26 -52.49 2.20
C ALA A 468 13.40 -54.02 2.20
N MET A 469 13.60 -54.61 3.38
CA MET A 469 13.64 -56.05 3.54
C MET A 469 12.27 -56.69 3.28
N PHE A 470 11.19 -56.06 3.76
CA PHE A 470 9.82 -56.50 3.52
C PHE A 470 9.49 -56.52 2.01
N ASP A 471 9.80 -55.43 1.29
CA ASP A 471 9.56 -55.33 -0.15
C ASP A 471 10.33 -56.41 -0.93
N VAL A 472 11.57 -56.70 -0.54
CA VAL A 472 12.40 -57.75 -1.16
C VAL A 472 11.81 -59.15 -0.93
N ILE A 473 11.27 -59.42 0.27
CA ILE A 473 10.66 -60.71 0.62
C ILE A 473 9.38 -60.94 -0.19
N ILE A 474 8.51 -59.93 -0.24
CA ILE A 474 7.21 -60.03 -0.92
C ILE A 474 7.39 -60.12 -2.44
N ASN A 475 8.33 -59.35 -3.02
CA ASN A 475 8.55 -59.34 -4.46
C ASN A 475 9.27 -60.59 -4.99
N ASN A 476 10.18 -61.19 -4.22
CA ASN A 476 10.95 -62.36 -4.66
C ASN A 476 10.24 -63.69 -4.40
N THR A 477 9.18 -63.71 -3.59
CA THR A 477 8.46 -64.93 -3.22
C THR A 477 7.15 -65.03 -4.01
N THR A 478 7.21 -65.74 -5.14
CA THR A 478 6.05 -65.97 -6.02
C THR A 478 5.38 -67.33 -5.83
N ASP A 479 6.05 -68.27 -5.16
CA ASP A 479 5.58 -69.65 -5.01
C ASP A 479 4.48 -69.76 -3.94
N GLU A 480 3.26 -70.12 -4.37
CA GLU A 480 2.08 -70.19 -3.52
C GLU A 480 2.24 -71.09 -2.28
N ASN A 481 2.88 -72.25 -2.46
CA ASN A 481 3.12 -73.22 -1.37
C ASN A 481 4.08 -72.67 -0.30
N ILE A 482 5.05 -71.83 -0.71
CA ILE A 482 6.01 -71.20 0.20
C ILE A 482 5.31 -70.09 0.97
N VAL A 483 4.52 -69.25 0.30
CA VAL A 483 3.69 -68.21 0.95
C VAL A 483 2.76 -68.84 1.98
N ARG A 484 2.03 -69.90 1.59
CA ARG A 484 1.10 -70.64 2.45
C ARG A 484 1.75 -71.11 3.75
N SER A 485 2.92 -71.75 3.63
CA SER A 485 3.66 -72.32 4.77
C SER A 485 4.31 -71.24 5.65
N THR A 486 4.73 -70.13 5.04
CA THR A 486 5.35 -68.99 5.75
C THR A 486 4.30 -68.23 6.57
N VAL A 487 3.14 -67.94 5.96
CA VAL A 487 2.03 -67.23 6.63
C VAL A 487 1.46 -68.07 7.77
N SER A 488 1.35 -69.39 7.62
CA SER A 488 0.85 -70.26 8.69
C SER A 488 1.78 -70.34 9.91
N GLN A 489 3.07 -70.07 9.74
CA GLN A 489 4.08 -70.09 10.80
C GLN A 489 4.31 -68.72 11.45
N LEU A 490 3.70 -67.65 10.91
CA LEU A 490 3.84 -66.30 11.42
C LEU A 490 3.08 -66.14 12.75
N GLU A 491 3.70 -65.47 13.72
CA GLU A 491 3.06 -65.17 15.01
C GLU A 491 1.92 -64.15 14.84
N GLN A 492 0.83 -64.36 15.60
CA GLN A 492 -0.43 -63.61 15.46
C GLN A 492 -0.25 -62.08 15.64
N HIS A 493 0.63 -61.65 16.53
CA HIS A 493 0.88 -60.23 16.83
C HIS A 493 1.47 -59.44 15.64
N PHE A 494 2.12 -60.10 14.67
CA PHE A 494 2.68 -59.45 13.49
C PHE A 494 1.68 -59.34 12.33
N VAL A 495 0.52 -60.00 12.42
CA VAL A 495 -0.45 -60.10 11.32
C VAL A 495 -1.05 -58.74 10.96
N LEU A 496 -1.39 -57.90 11.95
CA LEU A 496 -1.94 -56.57 11.70
C LEU A 496 -0.92 -55.64 11.05
N LYS A 497 0.33 -55.62 11.56
CA LYS A 497 1.44 -54.86 10.96
C LYS A 497 1.73 -55.31 9.52
N MET A 498 1.63 -56.61 9.26
CA MET A 498 1.78 -57.18 7.92
C MET A 498 0.67 -56.70 6.99
N LEU A 499 -0.59 -56.69 7.43
CA LEU A 499 -1.72 -56.20 6.63
C LEU A 499 -1.61 -54.72 6.31
N ASP A 500 -1.19 -53.87 7.25
CA ASP A 500 -0.98 -52.44 7.01
C ASP A 500 0.08 -52.20 5.92
N LYS A 501 1.20 -52.94 5.99
CA LYS A 501 2.27 -52.86 4.98
C LYS A 501 1.84 -53.38 3.62
N LEU A 502 1.09 -54.49 3.59
CA LEU A 502 0.52 -55.00 2.35
C LEU A 502 -0.46 -53.98 1.75
N ALA A 503 -1.34 -53.38 2.56
CA ALA A 503 -2.30 -52.36 2.12
C ALA A 503 -1.59 -51.09 1.59
N GLU A 504 -0.54 -50.63 2.27
CA GLU A 504 0.32 -49.52 1.85
C GLU A 504 0.96 -49.80 0.48
N LEU A 505 1.41 -51.03 0.23
CA LEU A 505 1.95 -51.45 -1.06
C LEU A 505 0.89 -51.54 -2.17
N VAL A 506 -0.33 -52.00 -1.87
CA VAL A 506 -1.45 -51.97 -2.83
C VAL A 506 -1.76 -50.52 -3.21
N TYR A 507 -1.91 -49.63 -2.22
CA TYR A 507 -2.31 -48.25 -2.42
C TYR A 507 -1.26 -47.41 -3.16
N LYS A 508 0.02 -47.54 -2.79
CA LYS A 508 1.13 -46.85 -3.48
C LYS A 508 1.33 -47.31 -4.93
N ASN A 509 0.65 -48.38 -5.35
CA ASN A 509 0.70 -48.92 -6.70
C ASN A 509 2.14 -49.06 -7.23
N LYS A 510 3.10 -49.36 -6.34
CA LYS A 510 4.52 -49.52 -6.66
C LYS A 510 4.72 -50.85 -7.38
N PHE A 511 4.36 -50.92 -8.66
CA PHE A 511 4.79 -52.03 -9.51
C PHE A 511 5.28 -51.54 -10.86
N LYS A 512 6.51 -51.92 -11.18
CA LYS A 512 7.04 -51.92 -12.54
C LYS A 512 6.18 -52.87 -13.36
N ASN A 513 5.57 -52.37 -14.43
CA ASN A 513 5.13 -53.23 -15.52
C ASN A 513 6.39 -53.83 -16.17
N THR A 514 6.85 -54.98 -15.70
CA THR A 514 7.80 -55.78 -16.46
C THR A 514 7.03 -56.54 -17.53
N THR A 515 7.52 -56.45 -18.76
CA THR A 515 6.87 -56.84 -20.02
C THR A 515 6.55 -58.32 -20.17
N GLU A 516 6.88 -59.17 -19.19
CA GLU A 516 6.79 -60.62 -19.26
C GLU A 516 5.42 -61.20 -18.82
N GLY A 517 4.39 -60.37 -18.66
CA GLY A 517 3.04 -60.78 -18.22
C GLY A 517 1.93 -60.56 -19.25
N ALA A 518 2.25 -60.41 -20.54
CA ALA A 518 1.27 -60.05 -21.58
C ALA A 518 0.39 -61.23 -22.04
N GLU A 519 0.77 -62.48 -21.78
CA GLU A 519 0.11 -63.65 -22.40
C GLU A 519 -1.14 -64.15 -21.67
N TYR A 520 -1.40 -63.72 -20.43
CA TYR A 520 -2.56 -64.18 -19.64
C TYR A 520 -3.51 -63.07 -19.17
N GLY A 521 -3.31 -61.82 -19.63
CA GLY A 521 -4.21 -60.71 -19.28
C GLY A 521 -4.28 -60.40 -17.78
N MET A 522 -3.31 -60.84 -16.99
CA MET A 522 -3.13 -60.51 -15.57
C MET A 522 -1.68 -60.11 -15.36
N GLY A 523 -1.44 -58.89 -14.88
CA GLY A 523 -0.09 -58.47 -14.51
C GLY A 523 0.46 -59.36 -13.40
N ASN A 524 1.56 -60.07 -13.68
CA ASN A 524 2.19 -61.06 -12.77
C ASN A 524 2.58 -60.48 -11.39
N ALA A 525 2.70 -59.16 -11.25
CA ALA A 525 3.03 -58.49 -9.99
C ALA A 525 1.83 -58.33 -9.03
N SER A 526 0.59 -58.28 -9.55
CA SER A 526 -0.61 -58.21 -8.70
C SER A 526 -0.98 -59.58 -8.10
N ILE A 527 -0.52 -60.67 -8.70
CA ILE A 527 -0.83 -62.04 -8.26
C ILE A 527 -0.09 -62.36 -6.96
N GLY A 528 1.18 -62.00 -6.85
CA GLY A 528 1.98 -62.26 -5.65
C GLY A 528 1.36 -61.64 -4.40
N LEU A 529 1.13 -60.32 -4.41
CA LEU A 529 0.65 -59.59 -3.24
C LEU A 529 -0.81 -59.93 -2.87
N THR A 530 -1.69 -60.12 -3.86
CA THR A 530 -3.05 -60.63 -3.60
C THR A 530 -3.02 -62.04 -3.02
N THR A 531 -2.04 -62.88 -3.40
CA THR A 531 -1.84 -64.22 -2.82
C THR A 531 -1.41 -64.12 -1.35
N TRP A 532 -0.48 -63.22 -1.01
CA TRP A 532 -0.11 -62.95 0.38
C TRP A 532 -1.31 -62.48 1.22
N ILE A 533 -2.07 -61.49 0.73
CA ILE A 533 -3.28 -60.99 1.41
C ILE A 533 -4.31 -62.12 1.59
N ARG A 534 -4.58 -62.89 0.53
CA ARG A 534 -5.52 -64.02 0.56
C ARG A 534 -5.14 -65.03 1.64
N TYR A 535 -3.88 -65.44 1.71
CA TYR A 535 -3.46 -66.43 2.71
C TYR A 535 -3.43 -65.87 4.12
N VAL A 536 -3.08 -64.59 4.30
CA VAL A 536 -3.17 -63.93 5.62
C VAL A 536 -4.63 -63.93 6.11
N LEU A 537 -5.58 -63.57 5.23
CA LEU A 537 -7.01 -63.59 5.55
C LEU A 537 -7.55 -65.01 5.82
N ILE A 538 -7.06 -66.03 5.10
CA ILE A 538 -7.51 -67.43 5.29
C ILE A 538 -6.96 -68.03 6.59
N TYR A 539 -5.65 -67.87 6.88
CA TYR A 539 -5.02 -68.51 8.03
C TYR A 539 -5.27 -67.80 9.34
N HIS A 540 -5.21 -66.47 9.33
CA HIS A 540 -5.38 -65.64 10.53
C HIS A 540 -6.79 -65.01 10.58
N GLY A 541 -7.73 -65.49 9.75
CA GLY A 541 -9.09 -64.96 9.68
C GLY A 541 -9.85 -65.03 10.99
N THR A 542 -9.65 -66.08 11.81
CA THR A 542 -10.28 -66.20 13.13
C THR A 542 -9.75 -65.15 14.12
N TYR A 543 -8.44 -64.88 14.08
CA TYR A 543 -7.80 -63.82 14.85
C TYR A 543 -8.29 -62.44 14.40
N LEU A 544 -8.41 -62.21 13.09
CA LEU A 544 -8.91 -60.94 12.54
C LEU A 544 -10.39 -60.71 12.89
N ILE A 545 -11.24 -61.74 12.81
CA ILE A 545 -12.65 -61.65 13.22
C ILE A 545 -12.76 -61.41 14.74
N GLY A 546 -11.92 -62.05 15.55
CA GLY A 546 -11.85 -61.81 16.99
C GLY A 546 -11.38 -60.39 17.33
N ALA A 547 -10.38 -59.87 16.61
CA ALA A 547 -9.93 -58.48 16.72
C ALA A 547 -10.96 -57.46 16.21
N ALA A 548 -11.88 -57.88 15.32
CA ALA A 548 -12.98 -57.05 14.81
C ALA A 548 -14.14 -56.90 15.80
N GLY A 549 -14.29 -57.82 16.76
CA GLY A 549 -15.44 -57.90 17.67
C GLY A 549 -15.43 -56.93 18.86
N GLY A 550 -14.61 -55.87 18.82
CA GLY A 550 -14.52 -54.89 19.91
C GLY A 550 -13.70 -53.63 19.61
N ASN A 551 -12.86 -53.60 18.56
CA ASN A 551 -12.09 -52.42 18.17
C ASN A 551 -12.40 -52.01 16.73
N GLY A 552 -12.89 -50.78 16.53
CA GLY A 552 -13.04 -50.14 15.20
C GLY A 552 -11.73 -50.00 14.40
N ASP A 553 -10.60 -50.38 14.99
CA ASP A 553 -9.25 -50.33 14.42
C ASP A 553 -9.07 -51.23 13.19
N LEU A 554 -9.65 -52.44 13.19
CA LEU A 554 -9.53 -53.32 12.02
C LEU A 554 -10.23 -52.75 10.79
N ARG A 555 -11.39 -52.12 10.97
CA ARG A 555 -12.15 -51.48 9.88
C ARG A 555 -11.39 -50.28 9.30
N ARG A 556 -10.72 -49.50 10.15
CA ARG A 556 -9.85 -48.40 9.73
C ARG A 556 -8.63 -48.91 8.95
N ARG A 557 -7.93 -49.93 9.46
CA ARG A 557 -6.74 -50.52 8.84
C ARG A 557 -7.03 -51.24 7.52
N LEU A 558 -8.12 -52.01 7.47
CA LEU A 558 -8.59 -52.63 6.24
C LEU A 558 -9.28 -51.64 5.29
N GLY A 559 -9.60 -50.42 5.74
CA GLY A 559 -10.24 -49.38 4.93
C GLY A 559 -9.39 -48.96 3.72
N LEU A 560 -8.07 -48.83 3.91
CA LEU A 560 -7.12 -48.55 2.81
C LEU A 560 -7.09 -49.68 1.78
N LEU A 561 -7.07 -50.93 2.26
CA LEU A 561 -7.08 -52.11 1.40
C LEU A 561 -8.42 -52.23 0.65
N GLY A 562 -9.53 -52.04 1.36
CA GLY A 562 -10.89 -52.05 0.82
C GLY A 562 -11.08 -50.99 -0.26
N MET A 563 -10.75 -49.73 0.02
CA MET A 563 -10.79 -48.64 -0.96
C MET A 563 -9.95 -48.95 -2.19
N SER A 564 -8.72 -49.48 -2.00
CA SER A 564 -7.86 -49.81 -3.14
C SER A 564 -8.40 -50.97 -3.98
N LEU A 565 -9.05 -51.96 -3.38
CA LEU A 565 -9.69 -53.07 -4.10
C LEU A 565 -10.97 -52.62 -4.79
N GLU A 566 -11.77 -51.81 -4.12
CA GLU A 566 -13.02 -51.25 -4.64
C GLU A 566 -12.76 -50.33 -5.84
N ARG A 567 -11.74 -49.46 -5.79
CA ARG A 567 -11.30 -48.65 -6.94
C ARG A 567 -10.85 -49.50 -8.13
N ARG A 568 -10.26 -50.67 -7.88
CA ARG A 568 -9.88 -51.60 -8.97
C ARG A 568 -11.11 -52.34 -9.51
N ALA A 569 -12.02 -52.75 -8.64
CA ALA A 569 -13.26 -53.43 -9.03
C ALA A 569 -14.21 -52.51 -9.81
N SER A 570 -14.36 -51.24 -9.40
CA SER A 570 -15.23 -50.27 -10.09
C SER A 570 -14.75 -49.94 -11.50
N ASN A 571 -13.44 -49.94 -11.73
CA ASN A 571 -12.85 -49.77 -13.05
C ASN A 571 -12.90 -51.02 -13.93
N MET A 572 -13.20 -52.20 -13.37
CA MET A 572 -13.24 -53.46 -14.13
C MET A 572 -14.28 -53.42 -15.26
N ASN A 573 -15.47 -52.88 -15.00
CA ASN A 573 -16.54 -52.80 -16.01
C ASN A 573 -16.11 -51.94 -17.22
N ARG A 574 -15.48 -50.79 -16.97
CA ARG A 574 -14.93 -49.92 -18.03
C ARG A 574 -13.82 -50.61 -18.82
N LEU A 575 -12.96 -51.38 -18.15
CA LEU A 575 -11.89 -52.15 -18.80
C LEU A 575 -12.42 -53.33 -19.60
N LEU A 576 -13.49 -53.99 -19.15
CA LEU A 576 -14.15 -55.06 -19.91
C LEU A 576 -14.81 -54.52 -21.18
N GLU A 577 -15.46 -53.36 -21.10
CA GLU A 577 -16.00 -52.66 -22.26
C GLU A 577 -14.88 -52.31 -23.26
N LEU A 578 -13.78 -51.73 -22.77
CA LEU A 578 -12.61 -51.43 -23.59
C LEU A 578 -12.01 -52.69 -24.22
N LYS A 579 -11.88 -53.80 -23.47
CA LYS A 579 -11.41 -55.09 -23.99
C LYS A 579 -12.33 -55.60 -25.10
N GLY A 580 -13.65 -55.46 -24.95
CA GLY A 580 -14.62 -55.80 -25.97
C GLY A 580 -14.44 -54.99 -27.25
N ARG A 581 -14.36 -53.65 -27.12
CA ARG A 581 -14.11 -52.73 -28.26
C ARG A 581 -12.77 -53.03 -28.94
N LEU A 582 -11.71 -53.23 -28.16
CA LEU A 582 -10.37 -53.56 -28.68
C LEU A 582 -10.36 -54.91 -29.40
N SER A 583 -11.04 -55.93 -28.85
CA SER A 583 -11.18 -57.23 -29.50
C SER A 583 -11.90 -57.11 -30.84
N MET A 584 -12.98 -56.31 -30.90
CA MET A 584 -13.71 -56.08 -32.15
C MET A 584 -12.83 -55.38 -33.20
N VAL A 585 -12.06 -54.36 -32.80
CA VAL A 585 -11.10 -53.68 -33.69
C VAL A 585 -10.00 -54.64 -34.14
N THR A 586 -9.45 -55.46 -33.25
CA THR A 586 -8.37 -56.40 -33.58
C THR A 586 -8.86 -57.47 -34.56
N VAL A 587 -10.06 -58.01 -34.35
CA VAL A 587 -10.71 -58.95 -35.27
C VAL A 587 -10.99 -58.28 -36.61
N LYS A 588 -11.50 -57.03 -36.61
CA LYS A 588 -11.73 -56.26 -37.84
C LYS A 588 -10.43 -56.09 -38.63
N VAL A 589 -9.34 -55.67 -37.98
CA VAL A 589 -8.02 -55.52 -38.62
C VAL A 589 -7.48 -56.85 -39.16
N ALA A 590 -7.66 -57.94 -38.43
CA ALA A 590 -7.24 -59.27 -38.88
C ALA A 590 -8.02 -59.69 -40.14
N VAL A 591 -9.35 -59.52 -40.16
CA VAL A 591 -10.21 -59.83 -41.31
C VAL A 591 -9.89 -58.92 -42.49
N THR A 592 -9.69 -57.61 -42.28
CA THR A 592 -9.29 -56.68 -43.35
C THR A 592 -7.95 -57.08 -43.97
N ARG A 593 -6.95 -57.45 -43.16
CA ARG A 593 -5.67 -57.97 -43.67
C ARG A 593 -5.81 -59.27 -44.44
N GLU A 594 -6.68 -60.17 -44.00
CA GLU A 594 -6.98 -61.41 -44.74
C GLU A 594 -7.66 -61.11 -46.09
N LEU A 595 -8.61 -60.16 -46.13
CA LEU A 595 -9.29 -59.72 -47.36
C LEU A 595 -8.32 -59.01 -48.34
N GLU A 596 -7.44 -58.14 -47.84
CA GLU A 596 -6.37 -57.51 -48.63
C GLU A 596 -5.39 -58.54 -49.21
N ASN A 597 -5.07 -59.59 -48.44
CA ASN A 597 -4.22 -60.69 -48.91
C ASN A 597 -4.92 -61.62 -49.92
N LEU A 598 -6.25 -61.73 -49.87
CA LEU A 598 -7.06 -62.46 -50.85
C LEU A 598 -7.25 -61.66 -52.14
N GLY A 599 -7.32 -60.33 -52.06
CA GLY A 599 -7.48 -59.44 -53.23
C GLY A 599 -6.21 -59.24 -54.08
N THR A 600 -5.05 -59.69 -53.61
CA THR A 600 -3.74 -59.46 -54.28
C THR A 600 -3.21 -60.67 -55.08
N ASN A 601 -3.94 -61.79 -55.12
CA ASN A 601 -3.59 -62.95 -55.95
C ASN A 601 -4.79 -63.41 -56.80
N GLY A 602 -5.06 -62.70 -57.90
CA GLY A 602 -5.80 -63.28 -59.03
C GLY A 602 -6.79 -62.35 -59.74
N GLN A 603 -6.33 -61.67 -60.78
CA GLN A 603 -7.12 -61.26 -61.96
C GLN A 603 -6.27 -61.64 -63.20
N PRO A 604 -6.82 -62.05 -64.37
CA PRO A 604 -8.17 -61.80 -64.93
C PRO A 604 -8.87 -63.12 -65.41
N GLU A 605 -10.12 -63.19 -65.89
CA GLU A 605 -10.67 -62.63 -67.13
C GLU A 605 -12.20 -62.94 -67.26
N TYR A 606 -12.95 -61.92 -67.71
CA TYR A 606 -14.37 -61.75 -68.15
C TYR A 606 -15.46 -62.83 -67.95
N ASP A 607 -16.63 -62.39 -67.45
CA ASP A 607 -17.88 -62.32 -68.25
C ASP A 607 -18.78 -61.18 -67.73
N GLU A 608 -19.08 -60.24 -68.62
CA GLU A 608 -20.14 -59.23 -68.49
C GLU A 608 -21.49 -59.93 -68.70
N ASP A 609 -22.09 -60.56 -67.68
CA ASP A 609 -23.50 -60.99 -67.68
C ASP A 609 -23.86 -61.62 -66.31
N ASP A 610 -23.99 -60.80 -65.27
CA ASP A 610 -25.03 -61.00 -64.23
C ASP A 610 -25.04 -59.77 -63.32
N VAL A 611 -25.65 -58.72 -63.85
CA VAL A 611 -26.03 -57.55 -63.06
C VAL A 611 -27.42 -57.86 -62.48
N GLU A 612 -27.49 -58.29 -61.22
CA GLU A 612 -28.74 -58.24 -60.46
C GLU A 612 -28.67 -57.07 -59.48
N TYR A 613 -28.99 -55.88 -60.01
CA TYR A 613 -29.48 -54.77 -59.21
C TYR A 613 -30.79 -55.21 -58.57
N ILE A 614 -30.84 -55.26 -57.24
CA ILE A 614 -32.11 -55.20 -56.50
C ILE A 614 -32.08 -53.89 -55.73
N GLU A 615 -32.34 -52.81 -56.45
CA GLU A 615 -33.02 -51.66 -55.89
C GLU A 615 -34.50 -52.02 -55.85
N ASP A 616 -34.98 -52.41 -54.67
CA ASP A 616 -36.40 -52.29 -54.34
C ASP A 616 -36.53 -51.06 -53.43
N GLU A 617 -36.75 -49.92 -54.08
CA GLU A 617 -37.84 -48.97 -53.78
C GLU A 617 -39.09 -49.75 -53.25
N GLU A 618 -39.93 -49.31 -52.32
CA GLU A 618 -40.47 -47.98 -52.08
C GLU A 618 -41.46 -48.10 -50.89
N ASP A 619 -41.98 -46.94 -50.47
CA ASP A 619 -43.18 -46.70 -49.66
C ASP A 619 -43.04 -46.74 -48.12
N ALA A 620 -42.61 -45.66 -47.44
CA ALA A 620 -43.33 -44.38 -47.17
C ALA A 620 -44.48 -44.51 -46.12
N PRO A 621 -45.02 -43.43 -45.53
CA PRO A 621 -44.45 -42.16 -45.06
C PRO A 621 -45.03 -41.70 -43.67
N MET A 622 -44.65 -40.48 -43.25
CA MET A 622 -45.38 -39.49 -42.42
C MET A 622 -45.17 -39.44 -40.89
N ASP A 623 -44.73 -38.23 -40.49
CA ASP A 623 -45.24 -37.35 -39.42
C ASP A 623 -45.42 -37.92 -37.99
N ASP A 624 -45.11 -37.21 -36.90
CA ASP A 624 -45.11 -35.76 -36.71
C ASP A 624 -44.35 -35.38 -35.41
N GLU A 625 -43.69 -34.22 -35.48
CA GLU A 625 -43.46 -33.18 -34.47
C GLU A 625 -43.10 -33.53 -32.99
N ASN A 626 -41.90 -33.09 -32.57
CA ASN A 626 -41.68 -31.79 -31.88
C ASN A 626 -40.23 -31.73 -31.33
N SER A 627 -39.26 -31.07 -31.97
CA SER A 627 -38.92 -29.62 -31.95
C SER A 627 -37.80 -29.24 -30.96
N GLU A 628 -36.81 -28.52 -31.53
CA GLU A 628 -35.87 -27.52 -30.96
C GLU A 628 -34.64 -28.05 -30.18
N ASP A 629 -33.45 -28.03 -30.80
CA ASP A 629 -32.43 -26.94 -30.84
C ASP A 629 -31.64 -26.89 -29.50
N GLU A 630 -30.30 -26.80 -29.44
CA GLU A 630 -29.44 -25.82 -30.11
C GLU A 630 -27.95 -26.23 -29.95
N LEU A 631 -27.13 -25.66 -30.81
CA LEU A 631 -25.74 -25.98 -31.19
C LEU A 631 -24.68 -25.72 -30.10
N VAL A 632 -23.61 -26.52 -30.10
CA VAL A 632 -22.29 -26.13 -29.59
C VAL A 632 -21.27 -26.38 -30.71
N GLU A 633 -20.79 -25.31 -31.31
CA GLU A 633 -19.71 -25.33 -32.30
C GLU A 633 -18.35 -25.51 -31.60
N GLU A 634 -17.60 -26.53 -32.00
CA GLU A 634 -16.19 -26.74 -31.64
C GLU A 634 -15.31 -26.01 -32.67
N GLU A 635 -14.42 -25.14 -32.18
CA GLU A 635 -13.32 -24.56 -32.94
C GLU A 635 -12.25 -25.62 -33.24
N GLU A 636 -12.03 -25.90 -34.52
CA GLU A 636 -10.89 -26.67 -35.01
C GLU A 636 -9.81 -25.71 -35.54
N ILE A 637 -8.59 -25.89 -35.05
CA ILE A 637 -7.38 -25.16 -35.42
C ILE A 637 -6.85 -25.75 -36.75
N GLY A 638 -6.70 -24.90 -37.77
CA GLY A 638 -6.03 -25.22 -39.03
C GLY A 638 -4.92 -24.21 -39.33
N GLU A 639 -3.73 -24.76 -39.54
CA GLU A 639 -2.47 -24.10 -39.90
C GLU A 639 -2.55 -23.43 -41.29
N ASP A 640 -1.88 -22.29 -41.46
CA ASP A 640 -1.55 -21.72 -42.77
C ASP A 640 -0.08 -21.25 -42.76
N ASP A 641 0.74 -21.91 -43.58
CA ASP A 641 2.00 -21.43 -44.12
C ASP A 641 1.77 -21.16 -45.63
N GLU A 642 2.16 -19.99 -46.12
CA GLU A 642 3.08 -19.80 -47.26
C GLU A 642 3.12 -18.34 -47.78
N GLU A 643 4.31 -17.77 -47.64
CA GLU A 643 5.08 -16.83 -48.49
C GLU A 643 4.42 -15.87 -49.50
N GLU A 644 4.87 -14.61 -49.46
CA GLU A 644 5.42 -13.93 -50.65
C GLU A 644 6.43 -12.83 -50.23
N ASP A 645 7.66 -12.98 -50.74
CA ASP A 645 8.77 -12.03 -50.74
C ASP A 645 8.45 -10.81 -51.63
N ASP A 646 8.90 -9.62 -51.22
CA ASP A 646 9.56 -8.70 -52.15
C ASP A 646 10.47 -7.70 -51.42
N GLN A 647 11.63 -7.50 -52.04
CA GLN A 647 12.85 -6.85 -51.59
C GLN A 647 12.71 -5.32 -51.47
N ASP A 648 13.48 -4.70 -50.58
CA ASP A 648 14.55 -3.77 -50.98
C ASP A 648 15.41 -3.33 -49.79
N GLU A 649 16.71 -3.42 -50.02
CA GLU A 649 17.83 -3.00 -49.19
C GLU A 649 17.90 -1.46 -49.11
N ASP A 650 18.39 -0.91 -47.99
CA ASP A 650 19.53 0.01 -48.04
C ASP A 650 20.12 0.26 -46.64
N GLU A 651 21.44 0.12 -46.62
CA GLU A 651 22.40 0.28 -45.53
C GLU A 651 22.51 1.75 -45.07
N ASP A 652 22.75 2.00 -43.78
CA ASP A 652 24.01 2.63 -43.33
C ASP A 652 24.02 2.95 -41.83
N ASN A 653 24.69 2.06 -41.11
CA ASN A 653 25.91 2.27 -40.33
C ASN A 653 26.04 3.35 -39.22
N GLU A 654 26.68 2.85 -38.18
CA GLU A 654 27.12 3.43 -36.92
C GLU A 654 28.14 4.57 -37.05
N GLU A 655 28.14 5.49 -36.09
CA GLU A 655 29.33 6.03 -35.36
C GLU A 655 28.85 7.24 -34.51
N ARG A 656 29.31 7.55 -33.29
CA ARG A 656 30.45 7.09 -32.49
C ARG A 656 30.33 7.72 -31.09
N VAL A 657 30.81 6.97 -30.10
CA VAL A 657 31.13 7.44 -28.75
C VAL A 657 32.60 7.87 -28.72
N GLU A 658 32.88 9.06 -28.17
CA GLU A 658 34.13 9.61 -27.60
C GLU A 658 33.83 11.13 -27.45
N GLU A 659 33.88 11.81 -26.30
CA GLU A 659 34.82 11.86 -25.18
C GLU A 659 34.12 12.44 -23.93
#